data_AF-A0A8H8SGH8-F1
#
_entry.id   AF-A0A8H8SGH8-F1
#
_cell.length_a   1.000
_cell.length_b   1.000
_cell.length_c   1.000
_cell.angle_alpha   90.00
_cell.angle_beta   90.00
_cell.angle_gamma   90.00
#
_symmetry.space_group_name_H-M   'P 1'
#
loop_
_entity.id
_entity.type
_entity.pdbx_description
1 polymer ?
#
loop_
_entity_poly.entity_id
_entity_poly.type
_entity_poly.pdbx_seq_one_letter_code
_entity_poly.pdbx_strand_id
1 'polypeptide(L)'
;MSTSNRTKFTIGSRGSQLARVQAELIQSTLGTLHPEKTFDIHYLTTEGDRNQSQSLYLLGGKAMWTKDLEVALFDRQIDMIVHSLKDVPTLLPEGGEIGAITQREDPRDCLVVKDGLPYKTLEELPEGTVVGTSSVRRVAQLKRNFPQLVFKDVRGNIDTRLRKLDDPEGPYSAIILARAGLERLGLGARITSTPGAPTLLHAVGQGALGVEIRADDAETRELLAQVEDWRTAWSCKAERAFLRVLEGGCSVPVGVTTMLEEHEGDATEGAGVQNEGAGGASGGESVKSVPKPSKLTLTGTVTALDGSKHVQHTVSTVVSSAEEAEEVGRDVAKTLINSGAKDILDAINRERDARVQRERQKDAERALRPEEADEDDLKRKAPAVSKPSEGSSDEPRVVNDIKCTSADKYMFRSLTDNRLLLTITPRLLPASVLVLSAAYCIITFTMPQPSSHTPQPPVLFSFSSSPALVDSLAEFIVKSQTEAIEKRKKFTVALSGGSLPKMLKGLIGRKDIPWDQWYVYAFGSRPLTKYWSRYIYFADERLVSLDHEDSNYGLCKKEFLSHVPIPEKNIHTINTSILDDAEEVADQYEKILIQEFAQKDSARFPVFDLILLGMGPDGHTCSLFPGHELLSEGDRWIAPIEDSPKPPPRRITFTFPVLNHASRCVFVASGEGKQEMLKDVLDHPEKGLPCSRVRPISPGQVYWFVDDAASARVEYTKTSFKL
;
A
#
# COMPACT_ATOMS: atom_id res chain seq x y z
N MET A 1 14.59 -32.77 -17.70
CA MET A 1 14.77 -31.33 -17.40
C MET A 1 14.14 -30.57 -18.54
N SER A 2 13.00 -29.92 -18.29
CA SER A 2 12.29 -29.15 -19.31
C SER A 2 13.05 -27.84 -19.52
N THR A 3 13.81 -27.73 -20.61
CA THR A 3 14.42 -26.46 -21.03
C THR A 3 13.28 -25.47 -21.29
N SER A 4 13.14 -24.45 -20.44
CA SER A 4 12.14 -23.40 -20.66
C SER A 4 12.45 -22.63 -21.94
N ASN A 5 11.42 -22.35 -22.73
CA ASN A 5 11.51 -21.60 -23.99
C ASN A 5 11.42 -20.08 -23.80
N ARG A 6 11.43 -19.58 -22.55
CA ARG A 6 11.19 -18.17 -22.28
C ARG A 6 12.46 -17.34 -22.48
N THR A 7 12.41 -16.45 -23.47
CA THR A 7 13.55 -15.57 -23.84
C THR A 7 13.37 -14.11 -23.42
N LYS A 8 12.20 -13.74 -22.88
CA LYS A 8 11.87 -12.37 -22.43
C LYS A 8 11.45 -12.34 -20.96
N PHE A 9 12.06 -11.43 -20.21
CA PHE A 9 11.76 -11.13 -18.82
C PHE A 9 11.53 -9.63 -18.65
N THR A 10 10.59 -9.26 -17.80
CA THR A 10 10.24 -7.86 -17.51
C THR A 10 10.54 -7.54 -16.05
N ILE A 11 11.38 -6.53 -15.84
CA ILE A 11 11.82 -6.03 -14.53
C ILE A 11 10.95 -4.84 -14.14
N GLY A 12 10.20 -4.94 -13.05
CA GLY A 12 9.51 -3.82 -12.43
C GLY A 12 10.44 -2.97 -11.57
N SER A 13 10.33 -1.65 -11.66
CA SER A 13 10.99 -0.74 -10.72
C SER A 13 10.23 0.58 -10.57
N ARG A 14 10.57 1.35 -9.54
CA ARG A 14 10.06 2.71 -9.37
C ARG A 14 10.66 3.68 -10.38
N GLY A 15 9.94 4.75 -10.69
CA GLY A 15 10.41 5.80 -11.60
C GLY A 15 11.39 6.83 -11.03
N SER A 16 11.87 6.69 -9.78
CA SER A 16 12.89 7.62 -9.24
C SER A 16 14.27 7.35 -9.85
N GLN A 17 15.13 8.37 -9.98
CA GLN A 17 16.46 8.21 -10.61
C GLN A 17 17.28 7.09 -9.97
N LEU A 18 17.31 7.00 -8.63
CA LEU A 18 18.01 5.92 -7.93
C LEU A 18 17.41 4.55 -8.25
N ALA A 19 16.07 4.44 -8.29
CA ALA A 19 15.41 3.17 -8.61
C ALA A 19 15.63 2.74 -10.08
N ARG A 20 15.77 3.69 -11.01
CA ARG A 20 16.17 3.40 -12.40
C ARG A 20 17.57 2.81 -12.46
N VAL A 21 18.55 3.47 -11.84
CA VAL A 21 19.94 2.97 -11.78
C VAL A 21 20.01 1.58 -11.13
N GLN A 22 19.22 1.33 -10.09
CA GLN A 22 19.15 0.02 -9.44
C GLN A 22 18.57 -1.05 -10.38
N ALA A 23 17.52 -0.74 -11.13
CA ALA A 23 16.95 -1.67 -12.12
C ALA A 23 17.90 -1.93 -13.29
N GLU A 24 18.57 -0.89 -13.78
CA GLU A 24 19.59 -0.97 -14.84
C GLU A 24 20.78 -1.82 -14.41
N LEU A 25 21.20 -1.73 -13.14
CA LEU A 25 22.25 -2.58 -12.58
C LEU A 25 21.86 -4.07 -12.63
N ILE A 26 20.63 -4.41 -12.23
CA ILE A 26 20.13 -5.79 -12.31
C ILE A 26 19.98 -6.24 -13.76
N GLN A 27 19.42 -5.40 -14.62
CA GLN A 27 19.27 -5.65 -16.06
C GLN A 27 20.63 -5.95 -16.71
N SER A 28 21.65 -5.13 -16.45
CA SER A 28 23.00 -5.31 -16.98
C SER A 28 23.65 -6.59 -16.46
N THR A 29 23.48 -6.88 -15.17
CA THR A 29 24.02 -8.10 -14.54
C THR A 29 23.39 -9.35 -15.17
N LEU A 30 22.06 -9.37 -15.28
CA LEU A 30 21.33 -10.45 -15.93
C LEU A 30 21.68 -10.60 -17.41
N GLY A 31 21.81 -9.49 -18.15
CA GLY A 31 22.20 -9.51 -19.56
C GLY A 31 23.62 -10.04 -19.80
N THR A 32 24.53 -9.84 -18.85
CA THR A 32 25.89 -10.41 -18.92
C THR A 32 25.88 -11.90 -18.59
N LEU A 33 25.09 -12.32 -17.59
CA LEU A 33 24.98 -13.72 -17.17
C LEU A 33 24.17 -14.58 -18.16
N HIS A 34 23.24 -13.97 -18.89
CA HIS A 34 22.32 -14.62 -19.82
C HIS A 34 22.19 -13.86 -21.15
N PRO A 35 23.24 -13.83 -22.00
CA PRO A 35 23.24 -13.09 -23.27
C PRO A 35 22.16 -13.55 -24.26
N GLU A 36 21.65 -14.77 -24.10
CA GLU A 36 20.58 -15.35 -24.91
C GLU A 36 19.17 -14.86 -24.53
N LYS A 37 19.03 -14.17 -23.38
CA LYS A 37 17.76 -13.67 -22.85
C LYS A 37 17.70 -12.15 -22.96
N THR A 38 16.48 -11.63 -22.98
CA THR A 38 16.20 -10.18 -23.02
C THR A 38 15.47 -9.75 -21.76
N PHE A 39 15.88 -8.58 -21.24
CA PHE A 39 15.39 -8.03 -19.98
C PHE A 39 14.88 -6.61 -20.24
N ASP A 40 13.56 -6.43 -20.23
CA ASP A 40 12.91 -5.13 -20.40
C ASP A 40 12.61 -4.51 -19.02
N ILE A 41 12.73 -3.20 -18.84
CA ILE A 41 12.37 -2.52 -17.58
C ILE A 41 11.03 -1.81 -17.73
N HIS A 42 10.10 -2.08 -16.81
CA HIS A 42 8.83 -1.39 -16.68
C HIS A 42 8.81 -0.53 -15.41
N TYR A 43 8.73 0.79 -15.59
CA TYR A 43 8.69 1.74 -14.48
C TYR A 43 7.26 2.06 -14.04
N LEU A 44 7.00 1.94 -12.74
CA LEU A 44 5.73 2.29 -12.10
C LEU A 44 5.93 3.44 -11.11
N THR A 45 4.88 4.24 -10.89
CA THR A 45 4.87 5.31 -9.88
C THR A 45 4.10 4.85 -8.67
N THR A 46 4.74 4.85 -7.49
CA THR A 46 4.15 4.33 -6.24
C THR A 46 3.46 5.41 -5.43
N GLU A 47 2.57 5.05 -4.51
CA GLU A 47 1.89 6.02 -3.63
C GLU A 47 2.87 6.85 -2.78
N GLY A 48 3.98 6.26 -2.33
CA GLY A 48 5.03 7.00 -1.64
C GLY A 48 5.73 8.07 -2.49
N ASP A 49 5.69 7.95 -3.83
CA ASP A 49 6.17 8.99 -4.74
C ASP A 49 5.19 10.18 -4.83
N ARG A 50 3.90 9.93 -4.62
CA ARG A 50 2.82 10.92 -4.74
C ARG A 50 2.60 11.74 -3.46
N ASN A 51 2.82 11.16 -2.28
CA ASN A 51 2.59 11.83 -1.00
C ASN A 51 3.90 12.36 -0.35
N GLN A 52 4.20 13.64 -0.57
CA GLN A 52 5.42 14.31 -0.04
C GLN A 52 5.15 15.26 1.15
N SER A 53 3.88 15.45 1.56
CA SER A 53 3.48 16.47 2.53
C SER A 53 3.46 16.00 3.99
N GLN A 54 3.29 14.71 4.26
CA GLN A 54 3.26 14.14 5.62
C GLN A 54 4.61 13.49 6.04
N SER A 55 4.88 13.43 7.36
CA SER A 55 6.10 12.79 7.90
C SER A 55 6.08 11.27 7.71
N LEU A 56 7.25 10.62 7.51
CA LEU A 56 7.31 9.17 7.20
C LEU A 56 6.74 8.33 8.34
N TYR A 57 6.89 8.85 9.54
CA TYR A 57 6.41 8.27 10.78
C TYR A 57 4.88 8.17 10.83
N LEU A 58 4.18 9.08 10.15
CA LEU A 58 2.72 9.19 10.12
C LEU A 58 2.10 8.46 8.90
N LEU A 59 2.91 8.17 7.89
CA LEU A 59 2.49 7.44 6.69
C LEU A 59 2.55 5.91 6.91
N GLY A 60 1.48 5.21 6.53
CA GLY A 60 1.20 3.80 6.83
C GLY A 60 2.16 2.72 6.28
N GLY A 61 3.39 2.66 6.77
CA GLY A 61 4.28 1.49 6.64
C GLY A 61 4.98 1.28 5.27
N LYS A 62 5.82 0.24 5.19
CA LYS A 62 6.67 -0.09 4.02
C LYS A 62 5.91 -0.42 2.73
N ALA A 63 4.68 -0.93 2.87
CA ALA A 63 3.85 -1.38 1.76
C ALA A 63 3.58 -0.29 0.69
N MET A 64 3.68 1.01 1.04
CA MET A 64 3.45 2.09 0.08
C MET A 64 4.48 2.16 -1.06
N TRP A 65 5.65 1.54 -0.92
CA TRP A 65 6.72 1.57 -1.93
C TRP A 65 6.74 0.32 -2.82
N THR A 66 6.01 -0.73 -2.46
CA THR A 66 6.05 -2.04 -3.12
C THR A 66 4.72 -2.44 -3.73
N LYS A 67 3.58 -1.99 -3.18
CA LYS A 67 2.24 -2.45 -3.54
C LYS A 67 1.90 -2.42 -5.04
N ASP A 68 2.14 -1.30 -5.73
CA ASP A 68 1.79 -1.21 -7.17
C ASP A 68 2.67 -2.12 -8.04
N LEU A 69 3.91 -2.37 -7.60
CA LEU A 69 4.82 -3.31 -8.25
C LEU A 69 4.42 -4.77 -7.95
N GLU A 70 4.03 -5.07 -6.71
CA GLU A 70 3.53 -6.38 -6.29
C GLU A 70 2.27 -6.77 -7.08
N VAL A 71 1.32 -5.84 -7.28
CA VAL A 71 0.13 -6.08 -8.13
C VAL A 71 0.56 -6.46 -9.56
N ALA A 72 1.47 -5.71 -10.17
CA ALA A 72 1.97 -6.01 -11.50
C ALA A 72 2.70 -7.38 -11.56
N LEU A 73 3.41 -7.75 -10.50
CA LEU A 73 4.10 -9.04 -10.38
C LEU A 73 3.11 -10.20 -10.31
N PHE A 74 2.07 -10.10 -9.47
CA PHE A 74 1.06 -11.16 -9.32
C PHE A 74 0.10 -11.26 -10.51
N ASP A 75 -0.18 -10.14 -11.19
CA ASP A 75 -0.92 -10.11 -12.46
C ASP A 75 -0.07 -10.56 -13.66
N ARG A 76 1.19 -10.97 -13.43
CA ARG A 76 2.15 -11.44 -14.45
C ARG A 76 2.43 -10.41 -15.55
N GLN A 77 2.28 -9.12 -15.23
CA GLN A 77 2.69 -8.01 -16.11
C GLN A 77 4.20 -7.78 -16.06
N ILE A 78 4.83 -8.13 -14.93
CA ILE A 78 6.27 -8.15 -14.73
C ILE A 78 6.68 -9.49 -14.10
N ASP A 79 7.98 -9.81 -14.14
CA ASP A 79 8.51 -11.09 -13.66
C ASP A 79 9.30 -10.99 -12.37
N MET A 80 9.91 -9.84 -12.15
CA MET A 80 10.68 -9.55 -10.97
C MET A 80 10.59 -8.06 -10.65
N ILE A 81 10.78 -7.71 -9.37
CA ILE A 81 10.81 -6.33 -8.92
C ILE A 81 12.17 -6.05 -8.27
N VAL A 82 12.78 -4.92 -8.60
CA VAL A 82 14.04 -4.50 -7.98
C VAL A 82 13.78 -3.47 -6.89
N HIS A 83 14.23 -3.79 -5.67
CA HIS A 83 14.07 -2.93 -4.51
C HIS A 83 15.42 -2.61 -3.85
N SER A 84 15.52 -1.43 -3.24
CA SER A 84 16.42 -1.25 -2.11
C SER A 84 15.94 -2.13 -0.95
N LEU A 85 16.75 -3.08 -0.49
CA LEU A 85 16.27 -4.13 0.42
C LEU A 85 15.73 -3.58 1.76
N LYS A 86 16.27 -2.44 2.21
CA LYS A 86 15.77 -1.73 3.40
C LYS A 86 14.33 -1.26 3.30
N ASP A 87 13.81 -1.05 2.09
CA ASP A 87 12.45 -0.58 1.84
C ASP A 87 11.46 -1.75 1.72
N VAL A 88 11.96 -2.99 1.59
CA VAL A 88 11.14 -4.20 1.51
C VAL A 88 10.60 -4.57 2.90
N PRO A 89 9.29 -4.83 3.05
CA PRO A 89 8.71 -5.41 4.26
C PRO A 89 9.44 -6.69 4.72
N THR A 90 9.41 -7.02 6.01
CA THR A 90 10.00 -8.27 6.54
C THR A 90 9.17 -9.51 6.22
N LEU A 91 7.89 -9.32 5.89
CA LEU A 91 6.94 -10.30 5.38
C LEU A 91 6.45 -9.81 4.01
N LEU A 92 6.61 -10.64 2.98
CA LEU A 92 6.08 -10.36 1.64
C LEU A 92 4.64 -10.87 1.52
N PRO A 93 3.84 -10.37 0.55
CA PRO A 93 2.52 -10.92 0.26
C PRO A 93 2.57 -12.43 -0.06
N GLU A 94 1.45 -13.13 0.13
CA GLU A 94 1.40 -14.57 -0.15
C GLU A 94 1.76 -14.87 -1.61
N GLY A 95 2.66 -15.83 -1.82
CA GLY A 95 3.16 -16.18 -3.14
C GLY A 95 4.29 -15.28 -3.64
N GLY A 96 4.73 -14.27 -2.89
CA GLY A 96 5.94 -13.49 -3.16
C GLY A 96 7.15 -14.01 -2.38
N GLU A 97 8.33 -13.93 -2.97
CA GLU A 97 9.60 -14.21 -2.29
C GLU A 97 10.73 -13.30 -2.77
N ILE A 98 11.77 -13.12 -1.95
CA ILE A 98 13.02 -12.49 -2.39
C ILE A 98 13.84 -13.56 -3.10
N GLY A 99 13.85 -13.54 -4.42
CA GLY A 99 14.56 -14.51 -5.27
C GLY A 99 16.07 -14.33 -5.26
N ALA A 100 16.57 -13.11 -5.04
CA ALA A 100 17.99 -12.84 -4.83
C ALA A 100 18.24 -11.59 -3.97
N ILE A 101 19.33 -11.63 -3.23
CA ILE A 101 19.93 -10.46 -2.58
C ILE A 101 21.30 -10.24 -3.23
N THR A 102 21.49 -9.07 -3.85
CA THR A 102 22.75 -8.77 -4.56
C THR A 102 23.89 -8.50 -3.59
N GLN A 103 25.11 -8.46 -4.11
CA GLN A 103 26.26 -7.93 -3.38
C GLN A 103 25.94 -6.56 -2.75
N ARG A 104 26.31 -6.41 -1.47
CA ARG A 104 26.06 -5.18 -0.69
C ARG A 104 27.05 -4.08 -1.06
N GLU A 105 26.53 -2.89 -1.31
CA GLU A 105 27.35 -1.68 -1.17
C GLU A 105 27.51 -1.29 0.31
N ASP A 106 28.36 -0.30 0.57
CA ASP A 106 28.60 0.20 1.94
C ASP A 106 27.26 0.55 2.64
N PRO A 107 26.90 -0.19 3.70
CA PRO A 107 25.60 -0.04 4.34
C PRO A 107 25.52 1.19 5.23
N ARG A 108 26.63 1.89 5.49
CA ARG A 108 26.68 3.01 6.42
C ARG A 108 25.88 4.22 5.93
N ASP A 109 25.51 5.07 6.89
CA ASP A 109 25.00 6.40 6.58
C ASP A 109 26.17 7.35 6.33
N CYS A 110 25.89 8.47 5.66
CA CYS A 110 26.86 9.52 5.38
C CYS A 110 26.33 10.88 5.82
N LEU A 111 27.25 11.71 6.29
CA LEU A 111 27.06 13.13 6.51
C LEU A 111 27.33 13.87 5.19
N VAL A 112 26.41 14.74 4.80
CA VAL A 112 26.58 15.67 3.69
C VAL A 112 26.41 17.08 4.26
N VAL A 113 27.51 17.82 4.36
CA VAL A 113 27.53 19.20 4.83
C VAL A 113 27.26 20.15 3.65
N LYS A 114 26.54 21.24 3.90
CA LYS A 114 26.24 22.31 2.93
C LYS A 114 27.56 22.87 2.38
N ASP A 115 27.62 23.10 1.07
CA ASP A 115 28.82 23.62 0.44
C ASP A 115 29.23 24.97 1.03
N GLY A 116 30.54 25.21 1.12
CA GLY A 116 31.11 26.40 1.76
C GLY A 116 31.21 26.37 3.29
N LEU A 117 30.60 25.39 3.98
CA LEU A 117 30.84 25.19 5.41
C LEU A 117 32.12 24.37 5.66
N PRO A 118 32.90 24.67 6.70
CA PRO A 118 34.20 24.03 6.92
C PRO A 118 34.12 22.63 7.55
N TYR A 119 32.95 22.26 8.07
CA TYR A 119 32.77 21.07 8.92
C TYR A 119 32.92 19.76 8.13
N LYS A 120 33.61 18.78 8.73
CA LYS A 120 33.88 17.46 8.16
C LYS A 120 33.22 16.32 8.94
N THR A 121 32.95 16.52 10.21
CA THR A 121 32.41 15.51 11.11
C THR A 121 31.15 16.02 11.83
N LEU A 122 30.42 15.12 12.50
CA LEU A 122 29.25 15.52 13.28
C LEU A 122 29.66 16.29 14.55
N GLU A 123 30.82 15.94 15.10
CA GLU A 123 31.44 16.52 16.29
C GLU A 123 31.85 17.97 16.08
N GLU A 124 32.17 18.37 14.85
CA GLU A 124 32.56 19.74 14.48
C GLU A 124 31.36 20.69 14.30
N LEU A 125 30.12 20.17 14.24
CA LEU A 125 28.94 21.00 14.04
C LEU A 125 28.63 21.81 15.32
N PRO A 126 28.49 23.16 15.22
CA PRO A 126 28.15 23.99 16.37
C PRO A 126 26.82 23.61 17.03
N GLU A 127 26.67 23.97 18.30
CA GLU A 127 25.39 23.87 19.01
C GLU A 127 24.27 24.62 18.25
N GLY A 128 23.07 24.02 18.22
CA GLY A 128 21.92 24.56 17.50
C GLY A 128 21.92 24.31 16.00
N THR A 129 22.98 23.69 15.45
CA THR A 129 23.06 23.39 14.01
C THR A 129 21.92 22.47 13.57
N VAL A 130 21.30 22.81 12.45
CA VAL A 130 20.16 22.06 11.90
C VAL A 130 20.63 20.97 10.94
N VAL A 131 20.37 19.71 11.30
CA VAL A 131 20.67 18.51 10.52
C VAL A 131 19.38 17.88 9.96
N GLY A 132 19.32 17.72 8.65
CA GLY A 132 18.15 17.17 7.95
C GLY A 132 18.14 15.65 7.90
N THR A 133 17.11 15.02 8.46
CA THR A 133 16.81 13.59 8.26
C THR A 133 15.36 13.29 8.68
N SER A 134 14.65 12.52 7.86
CA SER A 134 13.27 12.05 8.19
C SER A 134 13.23 10.62 8.74
N SER A 135 14.39 10.03 9.04
CA SER A 135 14.49 8.67 9.59
C SER A 135 14.50 8.73 11.12
N VAL A 136 13.48 8.14 11.74
CA VAL A 136 13.40 8.02 13.21
C VAL A 136 14.59 7.29 13.82
N ARG A 137 15.11 6.26 13.13
CA ARG A 137 16.35 5.55 13.50
C ARG A 137 17.52 6.52 13.62
N ARG A 138 17.73 7.36 12.60
CA ARG A 138 18.84 8.32 12.57
C ARG A 138 18.66 9.38 13.65
N VAL A 139 17.46 9.95 13.75
CA VAL A 139 17.16 10.99 14.75
C VAL A 139 17.39 10.47 16.16
N ALA A 140 16.89 9.29 16.51
CA ALA A 140 17.04 8.71 17.84
C ALA A 140 18.51 8.49 18.23
N GLN A 141 19.30 7.86 17.35
CA GLN A 141 20.72 7.61 17.60
C GLN A 141 21.56 8.89 17.63
N LEU A 142 21.25 9.85 16.75
CA LEU A 142 21.99 11.11 16.69
C LEU A 142 21.63 12.04 17.84
N LYS A 143 20.37 12.11 18.29
CA LYS A 143 20.00 12.88 19.49
C LYS A 143 20.70 12.35 20.75
N ARG A 144 20.90 11.04 20.84
CA ARG A 144 21.64 10.42 21.94
C ARG A 144 23.10 10.87 21.97
N ASN A 145 23.76 10.89 20.80
CA ASN A 145 25.19 11.18 20.70
C ASN A 145 25.49 12.69 20.55
N PHE A 146 24.54 13.46 20.04
CA PHE A 146 24.66 14.89 19.74
C PHE A 146 23.38 15.66 20.15
N PRO A 147 23.05 15.70 21.45
CA PRO A 147 21.84 16.37 21.95
C PRO A 147 21.81 17.89 21.67
N GLN A 148 22.98 18.49 21.41
CA GLN A 148 23.13 19.90 21.06
C GLN A 148 22.69 20.24 19.62
N LEU A 149 22.48 19.23 18.76
CA LEU A 149 22.07 19.44 17.36
C LEU A 149 20.55 19.41 17.20
N VAL A 150 20.04 20.16 16.23
CA VAL A 150 18.61 20.25 15.92
C VAL A 150 18.29 19.39 14.70
N PHE A 151 17.43 18.38 14.86
CA PHE A 151 17.05 17.51 13.75
C PHE A 151 15.71 17.95 13.13
N LYS A 152 15.69 18.17 11.82
CA LYS A 152 14.48 18.53 11.05
C LYS A 152 14.20 17.55 9.91
N ASP A 153 12.93 17.36 9.58
CA ASP A 153 12.51 16.45 8.51
C ASP A 153 12.91 16.97 7.12
N VAL A 154 13.73 16.21 6.40
CA VAL A 154 14.03 16.46 4.98
C VAL A 154 13.45 15.35 4.10
N ARG A 155 12.47 15.69 3.27
CA ARG A 155 11.70 14.78 2.40
C ARG A 155 12.00 15.01 0.92
N GLY A 156 11.70 14.01 0.10
CA GLY A 156 11.98 13.96 -1.35
C GLY A 156 13.05 12.93 -1.71
N ASN A 157 13.30 12.79 -3.01
CA ASN A 157 14.40 11.98 -3.56
C ASN A 157 15.77 12.62 -3.25
N ILE A 158 16.87 11.90 -3.51
CA ILE A 158 18.23 12.35 -3.16
C ILE A 158 18.53 13.73 -3.78
N ASP A 159 18.21 13.94 -5.06
CA ASP A 159 18.38 15.21 -5.76
C ASP A 159 17.66 16.37 -5.04
N THR A 160 16.44 16.12 -4.57
CA THR A 160 15.58 17.13 -3.94
C THR A 160 16.10 17.46 -2.56
N ARG A 161 16.63 16.47 -1.83
CA ARG A 161 17.26 16.69 -0.53
C ARG A 161 18.57 17.45 -0.65
N LEU A 162 19.39 17.13 -1.66
CA LEU A 162 20.63 17.87 -1.91
C LEU A 162 20.32 19.31 -2.32
N ARG A 163 19.32 19.56 -3.17
CA ARG A 163 18.88 20.94 -3.47
C ARG A 163 18.40 21.69 -2.23
N LYS A 164 17.63 21.05 -1.34
CA LYS A 164 17.21 21.65 -0.06
C LYS A 164 18.38 21.93 0.88
N LEU A 165 19.42 21.10 0.82
CA LEU A 165 20.67 21.36 1.53
C LEU A 165 21.41 22.54 0.91
N ASP A 166 21.48 22.63 -0.42
CA ASP A 166 22.29 23.64 -1.12
C ASP A 166 21.59 25.01 -1.19
N ASP A 167 20.28 25.07 -0.90
CA ASP A 167 19.51 26.30 -0.82
C ASP A 167 20.12 27.25 0.23
N PRO A 168 20.60 28.45 -0.16
CA PRO A 168 21.18 29.43 0.75
C PRO A 168 20.21 29.85 1.86
N GLU A 169 18.93 29.98 1.52
CA GLU A 169 17.84 30.32 2.45
C GLU A 169 17.27 29.07 3.14
N GLY A 170 17.76 27.89 2.75
CA GLY A 170 17.36 26.60 3.29
C GLY A 170 17.83 26.42 4.73
N PRO A 171 17.01 25.78 5.59
CA PRO A 171 17.27 25.71 7.03
C PRO A 171 18.36 24.70 7.41
N TYR A 172 18.93 23.95 6.46
CA TYR A 172 19.84 22.84 6.74
C TYR A 172 21.30 23.29 6.59
N SER A 173 22.14 22.93 7.57
CA SER A 173 23.60 23.02 7.46
C SER A 173 24.22 21.70 7.06
N ALA A 174 23.54 20.58 7.35
CA ALA A 174 23.91 19.25 6.91
C ALA A 174 22.68 18.36 6.77
N ILE A 175 22.80 17.26 6.01
CA ILE A 175 21.79 16.19 5.97
C ILE A 175 22.46 14.83 6.12
N ILE A 176 21.68 13.83 6.55
CA ILE A 176 22.12 12.43 6.64
C ILE A 176 21.46 11.60 5.55
N LEU A 177 22.26 10.93 4.72
CA LEU A 177 21.82 10.06 3.63
C LEU A 177 22.45 8.66 3.73
N ALA A 178 21.95 7.71 2.96
CA ALA A 178 22.60 6.39 2.86
C ALA A 178 23.76 6.50 1.86
N ARG A 179 24.95 6.02 2.23
CA ARG A 179 26.15 6.12 1.39
C ARG A 179 25.96 5.46 0.02
N ALA A 180 25.48 4.22 -0.01
CA ALA A 180 25.16 3.49 -1.24
C ALA A 180 24.23 4.25 -2.21
N GLY A 181 23.33 5.09 -1.69
CA GLY A 181 22.44 5.89 -2.54
C GLY A 181 23.18 6.97 -3.33
N LEU A 182 24.21 7.59 -2.74
CA LEU A 182 25.04 8.59 -3.40
C LEU A 182 26.05 7.92 -4.36
N GLU A 183 26.66 6.81 -3.94
CA GLU A 183 27.62 6.06 -4.77
C GLU A 183 26.98 5.57 -6.08
N ARG A 184 25.78 4.95 -6.00
CA ARG A 184 24.99 4.54 -7.18
C ARG A 184 24.72 5.67 -8.16
N LEU A 185 24.50 6.89 -7.65
CA LEU A 185 24.22 8.05 -8.49
C LEU A 185 25.48 8.76 -9.00
N GLY A 186 26.68 8.24 -8.70
CA GLY A 186 27.95 8.92 -9.02
C GLY A 186 28.17 10.19 -8.21
N LEU A 187 27.48 10.34 -7.07
CA LEU A 187 27.52 11.51 -6.18
C LEU A 187 28.44 11.30 -4.96
N GLY A 188 29.38 10.35 -5.03
CA GLY A 188 30.31 10.05 -3.93
C GLY A 188 31.11 11.27 -3.44
N ALA A 189 31.41 12.21 -4.33
CA ALA A 189 32.09 13.46 -3.99
C ALA A 189 31.29 14.38 -3.03
N ARG A 190 29.97 14.18 -2.90
CA ARG A 190 29.13 14.91 -1.93
C ARG A 190 29.30 14.40 -0.51
N ILE A 191 29.87 13.21 -0.31
CA ILE A 191 30.01 12.60 1.01
C ILE A 191 31.09 13.35 1.80
N THR A 192 30.70 13.95 2.92
CA THR A 192 31.64 14.64 3.81
C THR A 192 32.33 13.64 4.75
N SER A 193 31.55 12.78 5.40
CA SER A 193 32.06 11.69 6.24
C SER A 193 31.03 10.56 6.35
N THR A 194 31.44 9.41 6.87
CA THR A 194 30.62 8.19 6.93
C THR A 194 30.56 7.69 8.38
N PRO A 195 29.69 8.26 9.24
CA PRO A 195 29.56 7.82 10.62
C PRO A 195 29.11 6.36 10.69
N GLY A 196 29.87 5.54 11.41
CA GLY A 196 29.59 4.12 11.64
C GLY A 196 29.29 3.83 13.12
N ALA A 197 29.27 2.55 13.48
CA ALA A 197 29.17 2.14 14.88
C ALA A 197 30.36 2.68 15.71
N PRO A 198 30.16 3.10 16.97
CA PRO A 198 28.90 3.07 17.73
C PRO A 198 28.00 4.30 17.49
N THR A 199 28.44 5.29 16.72
CA THR A 199 27.73 6.56 16.52
C THR A 199 26.41 6.41 15.77
N LEU A 200 26.39 5.59 14.70
CA LEU A 200 25.21 5.40 13.88
C LEU A 200 25.18 4.00 13.23
N LEU A 201 24.30 3.14 13.76
CA LEU A 201 24.01 1.83 13.20
C LEU A 201 23.00 1.96 12.06
N HIS A 202 23.25 1.27 10.94
CA HIS A 202 22.49 1.41 9.70
C HIS A 202 21.12 0.73 9.77
N ALA A 203 20.27 1.01 8.78
CA ALA A 203 18.99 0.32 8.65
C ALA A 203 19.18 -1.12 8.15
N VAL A 204 18.29 -2.00 8.58
CA VAL A 204 18.21 -3.40 8.11
C VAL A 204 18.12 -3.43 6.58
N GLY A 205 18.98 -4.21 5.94
CA GLY A 205 19.09 -4.34 4.48
C GLY A 205 19.66 -3.11 3.76
N GLN A 206 20.16 -2.09 4.46
CA GLN A 206 20.73 -0.91 3.79
C GLN A 206 21.96 -1.30 2.96
N GLY A 207 22.07 -0.77 1.75
CA GLY A 207 23.18 -1.07 0.83
C GLY A 207 22.95 -2.27 -0.10
N ALA A 208 22.08 -3.22 0.27
CA ALA A 208 21.70 -4.34 -0.60
C ALA A 208 20.54 -4.01 -1.53
N LEU A 209 20.48 -4.67 -2.69
CA LEU A 209 19.27 -4.76 -3.50
C LEU A 209 18.61 -6.12 -3.27
N GLY A 210 17.28 -6.11 -3.17
CA GLY A 210 16.46 -7.32 -3.15
C GLY A 210 15.69 -7.42 -4.45
N VAL A 211 15.71 -8.60 -5.06
CA VAL A 211 14.90 -8.91 -6.25
C VAL A 211 13.73 -9.78 -5.83
N GLU A 212 12.53 -9.23 -5.87
CA GLU A 212 11.28 -9.92 -5.52
C GLU A 212 10.70 -10.63 -6.74
N ILE A 213 10.23 -11.87 -6.55
CA ILE A 213 9.64 -12.72 -7.59
C ILE A 213 8.41 -13.46 -7.05
N ARG A 214 7.65 -14.09 -7.95
CA ARG A 214 6.61 -15.04 -7.54
C ARG A 214 7.26 -16.35 -7.10
N ALA A 215 6.79 -16.91 -5.99
CA ALA A 215 7.26 -18.16 -5.43
C ALA A 215 6.91 -19.40 -6.29
N ASP A 216 5.99 -19.30 -7.25
CA ASP A 216 5.72 -20.37 -8.22
C ASP A 216 6.59 -20.28 -9.49
N ASP A 217 7.37 -19.21 -9.66
CA ASP A 217 8.19 -18.96 -10.85
C ASP A 217 9.60 -19.54 -10.70
N ALA A 218 9.70 -20.87 -10.86
CA ALA A 218 10.96 -21.60 -10.73
C ALA A 218 12.03 -21.15 -11.76
N GLU A 219 11.61 -20.71 -12.95
CA GLU A 219 12.53 -20.23 -13.98
C GLU A 219 13.20 -18.91 -13.59
N THR A 220 12.42 -17.95 -13.10
CA THR A 220 12.97 -16.67 -12.65
C THR A 220 13.84 -16.86 -11.41
N ARG A 221 13.49 -17.80 -10.53
CA ARG A 221 14.35 -18.18 -9.39
C ARG A 221 15.70 -18.74 -9.85
N GLU A 222 15.71 -19.66 -10.80
CA GLU A 222 16.94 -20.25 -11.34
C GLU A 222 17.84 -19.20 -12.00
N LEU A 223 17.24 -18.25 -12.72
CA LEU A 223 17.93 -17.10 -13.30
C LEU A 223 18.63 -16.26 -12.20
N LEU A 224 17.91 -15.96 -11.12
CA LEU A 224 18.40 -15.11 -10.04
C LEU A 224 19.41 -15.78 -9.11
N ALA A 225 19.49 -17.11 -9.10
CA ALA A 225 20.50 -17.85 -8.32
C ALA A 225 21.94 -17.46 -8.68
N GLN A 226 22.17 -16.92 -9.89
CA GLN A 226 23.48 -16.42 -10.31
C GLN A 226 23.76 -14.97 -9.87
N VAL A 227 22.72 -14.22 -9.50
CA VAL A 227 22.78 -12.82 -9.06
C VAL A 227 22.94 -12.71 -7.55
N GLU A 228 22.50 -13.73 -6.80
CA GLU A 228 22.58 -13.75 -5.34
C GLU A 228 24.03 -13.78 -4.84
N ASP A 229 24.37 -12.87 -3.92
CA ASP A 229 25.59 -12.93 -3.13
C ASP A 229 25.27 -13.53 -1.75
N TRP A 230 25.69 -14.77 -1.52
CA TRP A 230 25.33 -15.50 -0.30
C TRP A 230 25.81 -14.82 0.99
N ARG A 231 26.95 -14.10 0.96
CA ARG A 231 27.47 -13.36 2.13
C ARG A 231 26.53 -12.23 2.53
N THR A 232 26.10 -11.46 1.54
CA THR A 232 25.09 -10.40 1.73
C THR A 232 23.74 -11.00 2.09
N ALA A 233 23.34 -12.10 1.45
CA ALA A 233 22.07 -12.77 1.72
C ALA A 233 21.96 -13.24 3.17
N TRP A 234 22.97 -13.92 3.71
CA TRP A 234 23.00 -14.36 5.11
C TRP A 234 22.96 -13.19 6.08
N SER A 235 23.81 -12.18 5.84
CA SER A 235 23.83 -10.96 6.66
C SER A 235 22.45 -10.28 6.69
N CYS A 236 21.83 -10.09 5.52
CA CYS A 236 20.54 -9.43 5.41
C CYS A 236 19.38 -10.29 5.95
N LYS A 237 19.43 -11.61 5.80
CA LYS A 237 18.44 -12.53 6.40
C LYS A 237 18.50 -12.47 7.93
N ALA A 238 19.69 -12.45 8.52
CA ALA A 238 19.87 -12.22 9.95
C ALA A 238 19.25 -10.88 10.41
N GLU A 239 19.59 -9.77 9.73
CA GLU A 239 19.03 -8.45 10.04
C GLU A 239 17.50 -8.39 9.90
N ARG A 240 16.95 -9.05 8.87
CA ARG A 240 15.51 -9.08 8.62
C ARG A 240 14.78 -9.96 9.63
N ALA A 241 15.35 -11.08 10.04
CA ALA A 241 14.83 -11.93 11.11
C ALA A 241 14.82 -11.19 12.45
N PHE A 242 15.90 -10.46 12.75
CA PHE A 242 15.99 -9.55 13.88
C PHE A 242 14.85 -8.51 13.88
N LEU A 243 14.64 -7.81 12.77
CA LEU A 243 13.57 -6.82 12.65
C LEU A 243 12.17 -7.42 12.76
N ARG A 244 11.97 -8.63 12.21
CA ARG A 244 10.70 -9.35 12.24
C ARG A 244 10.29 -9.69 13.68
N VAL A 245 11.22 -10.14 14.52
CA VAL A 245 10.94 -10.46 15.93
C VAL A 245 10.64 -9.22 16.77
N LEU A 246 11.28 -8.09 16.48
CA LEU A 246 10.98 -6.82 17.16
C LEU A 246 9.64 -6.20 16.74
N GLU A 247 8.87 -6.86 15.86
CA GLU A 247 7.60 -6.36 15.27
C GLU A 247 7.75 -4.95 14.66
N GLY A 248 8.98 -4.63 14.24
CA GLY A 248 9.36 -3.31 13.80
C GLY A 248 8.97 -3.06 12.35
N GLY A 249 7.87 -2.37 12.11
CA GLY A 249 7.62 -1.71 10.82
C GLY A 249 8.70 -0.65 10.48
N CYS A 250 8.60 0.03 9.33
CA CYS A 250 9.60 1.03 8.89
C CYS A 250 9.85 2.22 9.83
N SER A 251 8.98 2.40 10.81
CA SER A 251 8.89 3.60 11.64
C SER A 251 9.35 3.36 13.08
N VAL A 252 10.10 2.28 13.33
CA VAL A 252 10.76 2.05 14.62
C VAL A 252 12.24 2.46 14.58
N PRO A 253 12.77 3.05 15.66
CA PRO A 253 14.17 3.49 15.76
C PRO A 253 15.13 2.33 16.04
N VAL A 254 15.15 1.39 15.11
CA VAL A 254 15.96 0.16 15.15
C VAL A 254 17.17 0.31 14.23
N GLY A 255 18.36 0.00 14.72
CA GLY A 255 19.60 0.00 13.94
C GLY A 255 20.33 -1.34 14.04
N VAL A 256 21.12 -1.66 13.02
CA VAL A 256 21.97 -2.86 12.98
C VAL A 256 23.39 -2.55 12.49
N THR A 257 24.32 -3.42 12.84
CA THR A 257 25.55 -3.62 12.07
C THR A 257 25.86 -5.12 11.99
N THR A 258 26.21 -5.58 10.79
CA THR A 258 26.59 -6.97 10.53
C THR A 258 27.98 -7.06 9.95
N MET A 259 28.71 -8.08 10.37
CA MET A 259 29.97 -8.48 9.79
C MET A 259 29.95 -9.99 9.60
N LEU A 260 30.31 -10.46 8.41
CA LEU A 260 30.44 -11.87 8.09
C LEU A 260 31.87 -12.11 7.64
N GLU A 261 32.63 -12.87 8.44
CA GLU A 261 34.02 -13.23 8.17
C GLU A 261 34.06 -14.73 7.87
N GLU A 262 34.69 -15.15 6.77
CA GLU A 262 34.87 -16.57 6.49
C GLU A 262 35.69 -17.21 7.63
N HIS A 263 35.19 -18.33 8.15
CA HIS A 263 35.85 -19.06 9.21
C HIS A 263 36.57 -20.26 8.60
N GLU A 264 37.90 -20.21 8.55
CA GLU A 264 38.69 -21.41 8.33
C GLU A 264 38.58 -22.27 9.59
N GLY A 265 37.83 -23.37 9.52
CA GLY A 265 37.76 -24.31 10.64
C GLY A 265 39.15 -24.90 10.90
N ASP A 266 39.50 -25.07 12.18
CA ASP A 266 40.62 -25.93 12.55
C ASP A 266 40.43 -27.30 11.90
N ALA A 267 41.42 -27.73 11.13
CA ALA A 267 41.45 -29.06 10.53
C ALA A 267 41.55 -30.12 11.63
N THR A 268 40.42 -30.52 12.21
CA THR A 268 40.35 -31.73 13.02
C THR A 268 40.25 -32.94 12.10
N GLU A 269 41.28 -33.79 12.21
CA GLU A 269 41.50 -35.08 11.55
C GLU A 269 40.24 -35.94 11.41
N GLY A 270 39.95 -36.39 10.18
CA GLY A 270 38.93 -37.43 9.97
C GLY A 270 38.56 -37.67 8.51
N ALA A 271 39.12 -38.76 7.95
CA ALA A 271 38.78 -39.41 6.67
C ALA A 271 39.20 -38.68 5.39
N GLY A 272 40.41 -39.02 4.93
CA GLY A 272 40.90 -38.68 3.60
C GLY A 272 40.05 -39.29 2.49
N VAL A 273 39.84 -38.50 1.44
CA VAL A 273 39.73 -39.00 0.07
C VAL A 273 40.71 -38.18 -0.74
N GLN A 274 41.79 -38.85 -1.15
CA GLN A 274 42.72 -38.35 -2.15
C GLN A 274 41.97 -38.22 -3.48
N ASN A 275 42.12 -37.08 -4.15
CA ASN A 275 42.05 -37.02 -5.60
C ASN A 275 43.18 -36.11 -6.08
N GLU A 276 44.30 -36.75 -6.41
CA GLU A 276 45.33 -36.16 -7.27
C GLU A 276 44.85 -36.26 -8.73
N GLY A 277 44.99 -35.18 -9.52
CA GLY A 277 44.85 -35.29 -10.97
C GLY A 277 44.66 -33.98 -11.75
N ALA A 278 45.75 -33.56 -12.37
CA ALA A 278 45.87 -32.71 -13.58
C ALA A 278 45.74 -31.18 -13.43
N GLY A 279 46.87 -30.51 -13.64
CA GLY A 279 47.00 -29.06 -13.64
C GLY A 279 46.75 -28.37 -14.98
N GLY A 280 46.80 -27.04 -14.90
CA GLY A 280 47.22 -26.14 -15.97
C GLY A 280 46.16 -25.74 -17.01
N ALA A 281 45.42 -24.67 -16.74
CA ALA A 281 45.18 -23.60 -17.72
C ALA A 281 44.57 -22.37 -17.02
N SER A 282 45.27 -21.25 -17.14
CA SER A 282 44.81 -19.92 -16.77
C SER A 282 43.68 -19.45 -17.69
N GLY A 283 42.47 -19.40 -17.16
CA GLY A 283 41.31 -18.71 -17.71
C GLY A 283 40.43 -18.34 -16.54
N GLY A 284 40.27 -17.05 -16.25
CA GLY A 284 39.50 -16.56 -15.11
C GLY A 284 38.00 -16.80 -15.30
N GLU A 285 37.54 -18.02 -15.03
CA GLU A 285 36.15 -18.27 -14.66
C GLU A 285 35.99 -17.86 -13.20
N SER A 286 35.11 -16.89 -12.92
CA SER A 286 34.71 -16.55 -11.56
C SER A 286 33.92 -17.73 -11.00
N VAL A 287 34.63 -18.66 -10.38
CA VAL A 287 34.05 -19.79 -9.66
C VAL A 287 33.12 -19.21 -8.58
N LYS A 288 31.80 -19.41 -8.73
CA LYS A 288 30.79 -18.99 -7.76
C LYS A 288 31.21 -19.50 -6.38
N SER A 289 31.48 -18.58 -5.46
CA SER A 289 31.89 -18.97 -4.11
C SER A 289 30.73 -19.72 -3.44
N VAL A 290 30.93 -21.01 -3.18
CA VAL A 290 30.00 -21.83 -2.40
C VAL A 290 29.94 -21.27 -0.97
N PRO A 291 28.77 -21.26 -0.30
CA PRO A 291 28.69 -20.85 1.09
C PRO A 291 29.63 -21.68 1.96
N LYS A 292 30.37 -21.01 2.84
CA LYS A 292 31.28 -21.64 3.80
C LYS A 292 30.87 -21.29 5.22
N PRO A 293 31.20 -22.14 6.22
CA PRO A 293 31.13 -21.74 7.61
C PRO A 293 31.80 -20.38 7.81
N SER A 294 31.06 -19.46 8.40
CA SER A 294 31.47 -18.06 8.52
C SER A 294 31.07 -17.52 9.88
N LYS A 295 31.94 -16.75 10.50
CA LYS A 295 31.63 -16.05 11.75
C LYS A 295 30.74 -14.85 11.43
N LEU A 296 29.47 -14.95 11.80
CA LEU A 296 28.49 -13.87 11.71
C LEU A 296 28.46 -13.10 13.04
N THR A 297 28.78 -11.81 12.98
CA THR A 297 28.61 -10.87 14.10
C THR A 297 27.50 -9.90 13.78
N LEU A 298 26.41 -9.94 14.54
CA LEU A 298 25.28 -9.02 14.42
C LEU A 298 25.14 -8.22 15.72
N THR A 299 25.15 -6.91 15.59
CA THR A 299 24.76 -5.98 16.66
C THR A 299 23.45 -5.31 16.29
N GLY A 300 22.46 -5.39 17.19
CA GLY A 300 21.17 -4.72 17.06
C GLY A 300 20.95 -3.68 18.15
N THR A 301 20.22 -2.62 17.85
CA THR A 301 19.83 -1.60 18.82
C THR A 301 18.38 -1.14 18.67
N VAL A 302 17.77 -0.74 19.80
CA VAL A 302 16.52 0.02 19.86
C VAL A 302 16.75 1.27 20.71
N THR A 303 16.43 2.45 20.19
CA THR A 303 16.67 3.74 20.86
C THR A 303 15.39 4.58 20.92
N ALA A 304 15.03 5.17 22.05
CA ALA A 304 13.87 6.06 22.15
C ALA A 304 14.01 7.29 21.22
N LEU A 305 12.90 7.87 20.76
CA LEU A 305 12.90 8.98 19.78
C LEU A 305 13.62 10.25 20.26
N ASP A 306 13.69 10.44 21.57
CA ASP A 306 14.42 11.52 22.24
C ASP A 306 15.91 11.17 22.50
N GLY A 307 16.31 9.91 22.31
CA GLY A 307 17.65 9.39 22.61
C GLY A 307 17.87 8.97 24.06
N SER A 308 16.88 9.14 24.95
CA SER A 308 17.05 8.97 26.41
C SER A 308 17.25 7.52 26.83
N LYS A 309 16.49 6.60 26.23
CA LYS A 309 16.61 5.15 26.44
C LYS A 309 17.25 4.48 25.23
N HIS A 310 18.11 3.52 25.49
CA HIS A 310 18.83 2.79 24.45
C HIS A 310 19.19 1.40 24.96
N VAL A 311 18.92 0.40 24.14
CA VAL A 311 19.36 -0.97 24.37
C VAL A 311 20.12 -1.45 23.14
N GLN A 312 21.21 -2.17 23.36
CA GLN A 312 22.06 -2.73 22.32
C GLN A 312 22.57 -4.09 22.76
N HIS A 313 22.63 -5.03 21.82
CA HIS A 313 23.17 -6.35 22.06
C HIS A 313 23.90 -6.85 20.81
N THR A 314 24.96 -7.64 21.04
CA THR A 314 25.81 -8.20 19.99
C THR A 314 25.90 -9.70 20.19
N VAL A 315 25.61 -10.44 19.13
CA VAL A 315 25.87 -11.89 19.05
C VAL A 315 26.92 -12.12 17.97
N SER A 316 27.88 -13.00 18.26
CA SER A 316 28.90 -13.45 17.31
C SER A 316 28.99 -14.97 17.37
N THR A 317 28.69 -15.63 16.27
CA THR A 317 28.72 -17.10 16.18
C THR A 317 29.10 -17.55 14.77
N VAL A 318 29.63 -18.76 14.66
CA VAL A 318 29.84 -19.41 13.36
C VAL A 318 28.48 -19.90 12.85
N VAL A 319 28.18 -19.59 11.59
CA VAL A 319 26.99 -20.04 10.86
C VAL A 319 27.41 -20.70 9.56
N SER A 320 26.68 -21.74 9.17
CA SER A 320 26.93 -22.57 8.00
C SER A 320 25.74 -22.59 7.02
N SER A 321 24.63 -21.95 7.39
CA SER A 321 23.41 -21.88 6.59
C SER A 321 22.70 -20.54 6.75
N ALA A 322 21.76 -20.25 5.85
CA ALA A 322 20.92 -19.07 5.93
C ALA A 322 20.00 -19.14 7.16
N GLU A 323 19.53 -20.34 7.52
CA GLU A 323 18.66 -20.61 8.67
C GLU A 323 19.38 -20.30 9.99
N GLU A 324 20.65 -20.70 10.11
CA GLU A 324 21.49 -20.36 11.26
C GLU A 324 21.73 -18.85 11.36
N ALA A 325 21.99 -18.18 10.23
CA ALA A 325 22.10 -16.72 10.19
C ALA A 325 20.81 -16.02 10.66
N GLU A 326 19.64 -16.52 10.25
CA GLU A 326 18.37 -16.00 10.75
C GLU A 326 18.19 -16.20 12.26
N GLU A 327 18.63 -17.33 12.83
CA GLU A 327 18.52 -17.57 14.26
C GLU A 327 19.36 -16.58 15.08
N VAL A 328 20.56 -16.23 14.60
CA VAL A 328 21.36 -15.14 15.19
C VAL A 328 20.56 -13.84 15.27
N GLY A 329 19.84 -13.51 14.19
CA GLY A 329 18.92 -12.38 14.16
C GLY A 329 17.83 -12.45 15.23
N ARG A 330 17.17 -13.61 15.34
CA ARG A 330 16.11 -13.84 16.33
C ARG A 330 16.64 -13.74 17.76
N ASP A 331 17.84 -14.25 18.03
CA ASP A 331 18.43 -14.25 19.37
C ASP A 331 18.85 -12.85 19.84
N VAL A 332 19.42 -12.04 18.95
CA VAL A 332 19.69 -10.63 19.24
C VAL A 332 18.38 -9.91 19.60
N ALA A 333 17.31 -10.13 18.82
CA ALA A 333 16.01 -9.49 19.06
C ALA A 333 15.38 -9.91 20.39
N LYS A 334 15.31 -11.22 20.68
CA LYS A 334 14.80 -11.76 21.95
C LYS A 334 15.56 -11.16 23.14
N THR A 335 16.89 -11.08 23.03
CA THR A 335 17.72 -10.51 24.10
C THR A 335 17.44 -9.04 24.31
N LEU A 336 17.28 -8.26 23.23
CA LEU A 336 16.90 -6.85 23.32
C LEU A 336 15.52 -6.65 23.97
N ILE A 337 14.53 -7.48 23.61
CA ILE A 337 13.19 -7.45 24.22
C ILE A 337 13.31 -7.65 25.74
N ASN A 338 14.06 -8.66 26.18
CA ASN A 338 14.25 -8.97 27.59
C ASN A 338 15.06 -7.91 28.35
N SER A 339 15.84 -7.08 27.65
CA SER A 339 16.65 -6.00 28.24
C SER A 339 15.99 -4.62 28.14
N GLY A 340 14.71 -4.53 27.74
CA GLY A 340 13.90 -3.31 27.80
C GLY A 340 13.57 -2.68 26.45
N ALA A 341 13.87 -3.33 25.32
CA ALA A 341 13.45 -2.84 24.00
C ALA A 341 11.93 -2.73 23.88
N LYS A 342 11.18 -3.66 24.50
CA LYS A 342 9.71 -3.68 24.45
C LYS A 342 9.12 -2.39 24.98
N ASP A 343 9.60 -1.90 26.12
CA ASP A 343 9.12 -0.66 26.73
C ASP A 343 9.35 0.56 25.82
N ILE A 344 10.47 0.58 25.10
CA ILE A 344 10.80 1.65 24.15
C ILE A 344 9.83 1.58 22.96
N LEU A 345 9.63 0.40 22.38
CA LEU A 345 8.75 0.20 21.23
C LEU A 345 7.29 0.51 21.57
N ASP A 346 6.80 0.05 22.72
CA ASP A 346 5.44 0.30 23.21
C ASP A 346 5.20 1.80 23.45
N ALA A 347 6.18 2.52 24.00
CA ALA A 347 6.08 3.97 24.19
C ALA A 347 6.00 4.71 22.84
N ILE A 348 6.77 4.28 21.85
CA ILE A 348 6.78 4.87 20.51
C ILE A 348 5.47 4.64 19.77
N ASN A 349 4.89 3.45 19.91
CA ASN A 349 3.60 3.14 19.31
C ASN A 349 2.49 4.02 19.92
N ARG A 350 2.45 4.15 21.26
CA ARG A 350 1.51 5.06 21.93
C ARG A 350 1.66 6.52 21.49
N GLU A 351 2.89 7.02 21.36
CA GLU A 351 3.14 8.38 20.90
C GLU A 351 2.75 8.57 19.43
N ARG A 352 2.94 7.55 18.59
CA ARG A 352 2.52 7.54 17.19
C ARG A 352 1.02 7.71 17.09
N ASP A 353 0.27 6.87 17.80
CA ASP A 353 -1.19 6.86 17.77
C ASP A 353 -1.72 8.22 18.25
N ALA A 354 -1.16 8.75 19.34
CA ALA A 354 -1.51 10.08 19.83
C ALA A 354 -1.22 11.20 18.82
N ARG A 355 -0.12 11.11 18.06
CA ARG A 355 0.25 12.13 17.06
C ARG A 355 -0.61 12.06 15.81
N VAL A 356 -0.97 10.84 15.36
CA VAL A 356 -1.94 10.62 14.28
C VAL A 356 -3.28 11.26 14.66
N GLN A 357 -3.76 11.04 15.89
CA GLN A 357 -5.01 11.64 16.36
C GLN A 357 -4.95 13.18 16.39
N ARG A 358 -3.85 13.78 16.84
CA ARG A 358 -3.68 15.25 16.83
C ARG A 358 -3.65 15.84 15.42
N GLU A 359 -3.02 15.17 14.46
CA GLU A 359 -3.02 15.65 13.06
C GLU A 359 -4.40 15.53 12.42
N ARG A 360 -5.13 14.43 12.67
CA ARG A 360 -6.54 14.30 12.27
C ARG A 360 -7.41 15.39 12.87
N GLN A 361 -7.21 15.72 14.14
CA GLN A 361 -7.93 16.81 14.81
C GLN A 361 -7.61 18.16 14.18
N LYS A 362 -6.34 18.44 13.85
CA LYS A 362 -5.95 19.68 13.14
C LYS A 362 -6.50 19.76 11.73
N ASP A 363 -6.54 18.64 11.00
CA ASP A 363 -7.11 18.59 9.65
C ASP A 363 -8.64 18.78 9.69
N ALA A 364 -9.32 18.21 10.70
CA ALA A 364 -10.73 18.45 10.96
C ALA A 364 -11.01 19.92 11.34
N GLU A 365 -10.21 20.51 12.23
CA GLU A 365 -10.30 21.93 12.59
C GLU A 365 -10.02 22.86 11.41
N ARG A 366 -9.11 22.48 10.50
CA ARG A 366 -8.82 23.24 9.28
C ARG A 366 -9.95 23.14 8.26
N ALA A 367 -10.62 21.99 8.17
CA ALA A 367 -11.80 21.78 7.33
C ALA A 367 -13.05 22.53 7.86
N LEU A 368 -13.09 22.86 9.16
CA LEU A 368 -14.18 23.59 9.81
C LEU A 368 -14.03 25.12 9.79
N ARG A 369 -12.92 25.68 9.29
CA ARG A 369 -12.79 27.14 9.13
C ARG A 369 -13.52 27.61 7.87
N PRO A 370 -14.42 28.61 7.97
CA PRO A 370 -14.89 29.33 6.80
C PRO A 370 -13.69 29.94 6.07
N GLU A 371 -13.69 29.92 4.73
CA GLU A 371 -12.73 30.69 3.93
C GLU A 371 -12.94 32.18 4.23
N GLU A 372 -12.21 32.72 5.21
CA GLU A 372 -11.95 34.15 5.26
C GLU A 372 -11.02 34.47 4.09
N ALA A 373 -11.57 35.18 3.10
CA ALA A 373 -10.82 35.67 1.97
C ALA A 373 -9.65 36.53 2.48
N ASP A 374 -8.44 35.98 2.39
CA ASP A 374 -7.20 36.66 2.70
C ASP A 374 -7.00 37.76 1.63
N GLU A 375 -7.34 39.01 1.97
CA GLU A 375 -7.21 40.19 1.10
C GLU A 375 -5.77 40.43 0.59
N ASP A 376 -4.77 39.71 1.13
CA ASP A 376 -3.36 39.86 0.78
C ASP A 376 -2.91 39.02 -0.44
N ASP A 377 -3.69 38.02 -0.89
CA ASP A 377 -3.32 37.20 -2.06
C ASP A 377 -3.72 37.83 -3.40
N LEU A 378 -4.63 38.82 -3.38
CA LEU A 378 -5.03 39.60 -4.56
C LEU A 378 -4.01 40.68 -4.97
N LYS A 379 -3.03 41.01 -4.11
CA LYS A 379 -1.93 41.92 -4.45
C LYS A 379 -0.71 41.21 -5.08
N ARG A 380 -0.61 39.88 -5.00
CA ARG A 380 0.54 39.12 -5.51
C ARG A 380 0.41 38.65 -6.97
N LYS A 381 -0.76 38.80 -7.59
CA LYS A 381 -1.03 38.38 -8.99
C LYS A 381 -1.35 39.55 -9.94
N ALA A 382 -0.63 40.66 -9.83
CA ALA A 382 -0.61 41.67 -10.88
C ALA A 382 0.62 41.44 -11.80
N PRO A 383 0.46 41.33 -13.14
CA PRO A 383 1.59 41.19 -14.04
C PRO A 383 2.40 42.50 -14.08
N ALA A 384 3.72 42.36 -14.09
CA ALA A 384 4.66 43.48 -14.22
C ALA A 384 4.47 44.19 -15.56
N VAL A 385 3.89 45.40 -15.53
CA VAL A 385 3.86 46.31 -16.66
C VAL A 385 5.09 47.21 -16.59
N SER A 386 5.85 47.23 -17.68
CA SER A 386 7.03 48.05 -17.93
C SER A 386 6.78 49.54 -17.72
N LYS A 387 7.67 50.21 -16.99
CA LYS A 387 7.75 51.67 -16.86
C LYS A 387 7.92 52.36 -18.23
N PRO A 388 7.22 53.46 -18.50
CA PRO A 388 7.73 54.53 -19.34
C PRO A 388 8.44 55.58 -18.49
N SER A 389 9.49 56.14 -19.07
CA SER A 389 10.30 57.25 -18.58
C SER A 389 9.55 58.60 -18.59
N GLU A 390 9.88 59.42 -17.60
CA GLU A 390 10.04 60.88 -17.60
C GLU A 390 8.96 61.78 -18.22
N GLY A 391 8.51 62.76 -17.42
CA GLY A 391 8.12 64.07 -17.97
C GLY A 391 6.90 64.74 -17.35
N SER A 392 7.18 65.66 -16.43
CA SER A 392 6.56 67.00 -16.27
C SER A 392 5.04 67.16 -16.02
N SER A 393 4.77 67.74 -14.84
CA SER A 393 3.92 68.92 -14.56
C SER A 393 2.41 68.91 -14.84
N ASP A 394 1.72 69.39 -13.80
CA ASP A 394 0.41 70.06 -13.79
C ASP A 394 -0.86 69.23 -13.50
N GLU A 395 -1.27 69.27 -12.23
CA GLU A 395 -2.68 69.37 -11.83
C GLU A 395 -3.29 70.72 -12.31
N PRO A 396 -4.61 70.97 -12.19
CA PRO A 396 -5.79 70.09 -12.11
C PRO A 396 -6.92 70.57 -13.08
N ARG A 397 -8.04 69.84 -13.23
CA ARG A 397 -9.38 70.47 -13.28
C ARG A 397 -10.57 69.50 -13.28
N VAL A 398 -11.56 69.99 -12.54
CA VAL A 398 -12.92 69.56 -12.25
C VAL A 398 -13.84 69.71 -13.47
N VAL A 399 -14.88 68.85 -13.60
CA VAL A 399 -16.32 69.18 -13.70
C VAL A 399 -17.11 68.18 -14.58
N ASN A 400 -18.16 67.68 -13.92
CA ASN A 400 -19.42 67.01 -14.28
C ASN A 400 -20.04 67.07 -15.69
N ASP A 401 -21.00 66.14 -15.81
CA ASP A 401 -22.13 66.00 -16.75
C ASP A 401 -21.80 65.28 -18.07
N ILE A 402 -22.54 64.27 -18.57
CA ILE A 402 -23.98 64.25 -18.86
C ILE A 402 -24.51 62.79 -18.90
N LYS A 403 -25.81 62.68 -18.57
CA LYS A 403 -26.71 61.52 -18.59
C LYS A 403 -26.94 60.85 -19.97
N CYS A 404 -27.05 59.52 -19.91
CA CYS A 404 -28.13 58.64 -20.39
C CYS A 404 -28.50 58.55 -21.90
N THR A 405 -28.46 57.33 -22.44
CA THR A 405 -29.59 56.69 -23.18
C THR A 405 -29.48 55.14 -23.17
N SER A 406 -30.53 54.48 -22.62
CA SER A 406 -31.24 53.23 -23.02
C SER A 406 -30.49 52.07 -23.74
N ALA A 407 -30.75 50.78 -23.53
CA ALA A 407 -31.98 50.09 -23.15
C ALA A 407 -31.71 48.63 -22.69
N ASP A 408 -32.62 48.15 -21.83
CA ASP A 408 -33.19 46.80 -21.71
C ASP A 408 -32.43 45.56 -21.19
N LYS A 409 -33.04 45.04 -20.12
CA LYS A 409 -32.96 43.74 -19.43
C LYS A 409 -33.17 42.56 -20.38
N TYR A 410 -32.65 41.36 -20.05
CA TYR A 410 -33.45 40.12 -19.91
C TYR A 410 -32.66 38.99 -19.22
N MET A 411 -33.40 38.20 -18.43
CA MET A 411 -33.00 37.01 -17.68
C MET A 411 -33.17 35.70 -18.48
N PHE A 412 -32.35 34.69 -18.16
CA PHE A 412 -32.54 33.22 -18.18
C PHE A 412 -33.38 32.53 -19.28
N ARG A 413 -32.77 31.57 -20.01
CA ARG A 413 -33.09 30.10 -19.94
C ARG A 413 -32.24 29.22 -20.89
N SER A 414 -32.10 27.97 -20.44
CA SER A 414 -31.58 26.72 -21.03
C SER A 414 -31.99 26.40 -22.49
N LEU A 415 -31.13 25.70 -23.25
CA LEU A 415 -31.38 24.37 -23.87
C LEU A 415 -30.26 23.91 -24.86
N THR A 416 -29.72 22.72 -24.56
CA THR A 416 -29.37 21.55 -25.42
C THR A 416 -28.73 21.66 -26.83
N ASP A 417 -27.83 20.69 -27.02
CA ASP A 417 -27.41 19.96 -28.24
C ASP A 417 -26.25 20.46 -29.12
N ASN A 418 -25.21 19.61 -29.14
CA ASN A 418 -23.96 19.70 -29.89
C ASN A 418 -24.05 18.83 -31.15
N ARG A 419 -23.98 19.44 -32.33
CA ARG A 419 -23.42 18.84 -33.56
C ARG A 419 -23.29 19.90 -34.66
N LEU A 420 -22.06 20.22 -35.05
CA LEU A 420 -21.81 20.68 -36.42
C LEU A 420 -20.36 20.40 -36.85
N LEU A 421 -20.24 19.60 -37.92
CA LEU A 421 -19.05 19.45 -38.73
C LEU A 421 -18.72 20.77 -39.45
N LEU A 422 -17.44 21.06 -39.64
CA LEU A 422 -17.01 22.06 -40.62
C LEU A 422 -15.92 21.50 -41.54
N THR A 423 -16.26 21.47 -42.82
CA THR A 423 -15.45 21.07 -43.98
C THR A 423 -14.60 22.26 -44.44
N ILE A 424 -13.33 22.04 -44.78
CA ILE A 424 -12.44 23.07 -45.34
C ILE A 424 -12.14 22.74 -46.82
N THR A 425 -12.32 23.73 -47.69
CA THR A 425 -11.92 23.70 -49.12
C THR A 425 -10.64 24.52 -49.36
N PRO A 426 -9.76 24.13 -50.29
CA PRO A 426 -8.42 24.74 -50.46
C PRO A 426 -8.36 25.81 -51.56
N ARG A 427 -7.44 26.79 -51.44
CA ARG A 427 -7.00 27.63 -52.57
C ARG A 427 -5.51 27.98 -52.47
N LEU A 428 -4.87 27.97 -53.64
CA LEU A 428 -3.44 27.94 -53.96
C LEU A 428 -2.69 29.28 -53.80
N LEU A 429 -1.35 29.22 -53.63
CA LEU A 429 -0.24 29.83 -54.45
C LEU A 429 1.10 29.91 -53.64
N PRO A 430 2.29 30.16 -54.23
CA PRO A 430 3.23 29.17 -54.78
C PRO A 430 4.63 29.15 -54.12
N ALA A 431 5.44 28.15 -54.50
CA ALA A 431 6.75 27.83 -53.95
C ALA A 431 7.89 28.74 -54.42
N SER A 432 8.77 29.16 -53.50
CA SER A 432 10.22 29.23 -53.72
C SER A 432 10.99 29.52 -52.41
N VAL A 433 12.13 28.84 -52.28
CA VAL A 433 13.23 29.01 -51.31
C VAL A 433 13.12 28.22 -49.99
N LEU A 434 13.71 27.01 -50.03
CA LEU A 434 14.15 26.20 -48.90
C LEU A 434 15.07 26.99 -47.95
N VAL A 435 14.98 26.72 -46.63
CA VAL A 435 16.07 26.21 -45.77
C VAL A 435 15.63 26.25 -44.27
N LEU A 436 15.82 25.12 -43.57
CA LEU A 436 15.82 24.91 -42.10
C LEU A 436 14.50 25.10 -41.31
N SER A 437 13.70 24.02 -41.21
CA SER A 437 13.12 23.49 -39.95
C SER A 437 12.15 22.35 -40.27
N ALA A 438 12.51 21.12 -39.94
CA ALA A 438 11.59 19.98 -39.90
C ALA A 438 11.47 19.53 -38.44
N ALA A 439 10.79 20.34 -37.64
CA ALA A 439 10.31 19.99 -36.32
C ALA A 439 8.86 19.51 -36.43
N TYR A 440 8.57 18.39 -35.76
CA TYR A 440 7.28 18.07 -35.18
C TYR A 440 6.10 17.83 -36.15
N CYS A 441 6.16 16.69 -36.83
CA CYS A 441 4.93 15.96 -37.16
C CYS A 441 4.48 15.25 -35.87
N ILE A 442 3.63 15.91 -35.07
CA ILE A 442 2.88 15.28 -33.98
C ILE A 442 1.88 14.34 -34.66
N ILE A 443 2.29 13.10 -34.83
CA ILE A 443 1.35 11.99 -34.85
C ILE A 443 0.70 12.03 -33.47
N THR A 444 -0.53 12.52 -33.39
CA THR A 444 -1.40 12.32 -32.23
C THR A 444 -1.71 10.83 -32.14
N PHE A 445 -0.74 10.06 -31.64
CA PHE A 445 -1.05 8.90 -30.83
C PHE A 445 -1.74 9.48 -29.60
N THR A 446 -3.07 9.39 -29.55
CA THR A 446 -3.81 9.46 -28.30
C THR A 446 -3.20 8.41 -27.37
N MET A 447 -2.27 8.86 -26.53
CA MET A 447 -1.79 8.10 -25.39
C MET A 447 -3.02 7.70 -24.58
N PRO A 448 -3.16 6.43 -24.17
CA PRO A 448 -4.15 6.09 -23.17
C PRO A 448 -3.80 6.91 -21.93
N GLN A 449 -4.70 7.81 -21.56
CA GLN A 449 -4.62 8.52 -20.28
C GLN A 449 -4.49 7.47 -19.18
N PRO A 450 -3.73 7.75 -18.09
CA PRO A 450 -3.70 6.86 -16.93
C PRO A 450 -5.13 6.57 -16.52
N SER A 451 -5.51 5.28 -16.45
CA SER A 451 -6.87 4.88 -16.14
C SER A 451 -7.28 5.52 -14.82
N SER A 452 -8.18 6.50 -14.87
CA SER A 452 -9.06 6.74 -13.74
C SER A 452 -9.71 5.40 -13.46
N HIS A 453 -9.43 4.78 -12.30
CA HIS A 453 -10.14 3.59 -11.85
C HIS A 453 -11.56 4.03 -11.48
N THR A 454 -12.35 4.35 -12.50
CA THR A 454 -13.75 4.71 -12.40
C THR A 454 -14.48 3.44 -12.00
N PRO A 455 -15.28 3.43 -10.93
CA PRO A 455 -16.07 2.27 -10.55
C PRO A 455 -16.95 1.82 -11.71
N GLN A 456 -17.05 0.50 -11.91
CA GLN A 456 -17.94 -0.05 -12.92
C GLN A 456 -19.40 0.29 -12.57
N PRO A 457 -20.27 0.51 -13.58
CA PRO A 457 -21.68 0.75 -13.33
C PRO A 457 -22.32 -0.46 -12.64
N PRO A 458 -23.31 -0.26 -11.75
CA PRO A 458 -24.03 -1.35 -11.13
C PRO A 458 -24.64 -2.32 -12.14
N VAL A 459 -24.62 -3.62 -11.83
CA VAL A 459 -25.33 -4.63 -12.62
C VAL A 459 -26.64 -4.96 -11.92
N LEU A 460 -27.77 -4.69 -12.59
CA LEU A 460 -29.10 -4.96 -12.05
C LEU A 460 -29.70 -6.23 -12.65
N PHE A 461 -29.96 -7.24 -11.81
CA PHE A 461 -30.72 -8.44 -12.16
C PHE A 461 -32.12 -8.37 -11.55
N SER A 462 -33.15 -8.55 -12.39
CA SER A 462 -34.55 -8.62 -11.97
C SER A 462 -35.10 -10.01 -12.23
N PHE A 463 -35.80 -10.58 -11.24
CA PHE A 463 -36.36 -11.92 -11.29
C PHE A 463 -37.88 -11.88 -11.15
N SER A 464 -38.57 -12.81 -11.82
CA SER A 464 -40.04 -12.87 -11.85
C SER A 464 -40.71 -13.04 -10.49
N SER A 465 -39.98 -13.56 -9.50
CA SER A 465 -40.51 -13.79 -8.16
C SER A 465 -39.40 -13.87 -7.12
N SER A 466 -39.76 -13.68 -5.83
CA SER A 466 -38.84 -13.85 -4.70
C SER A 466 -38.19 -15.24 -4.65
N PRO A 467 -38.89 -16.37 -4.89
CA PRO A 467 -38.23 -17.68 -5.01
C PRO A 467 -37.18 -17.76 -6.13
N ALA A 468 -37.47 -17.23 -7.32
CA ALA A 468 -36.51 -17.23 -8.43
C ALA A 468 -35.25 -16.40 -8.10
N LEU A 469 -35.43 -15.26 -7.43
CA LEU A 469 -34.32 -14.46 -6.90
C LEU A 469 -33.45 -15.28 -5.93
N VAL A 470 -34.09 -15.97 -4.97
CA VAL A 470 -33.38 -16.80 -3.97
C VAL A 470 -32.54 -17.88 -4.62
N ASP A 471 -33.08 -18.58 -5.62
CA ASP A 471 -32.37 -19.65 -6.32
C ASP A 471 -31.19 -19.10 -7.13
N SER A 472 -31.40 -18.04 -7.90
CA SER A 472 -30.33 -17.40 -8.69
C SER A 472 -29.25 -16.75 -7.82
N LEU A 473 -29.62 -16.17 -6.68
CA LEU A 473 -28.66 -15.65 -5.70
C LEU A 473 -27.82 -16.80 -5.12
N ALA A 474 -28.43 -17.93 -4.79
CA ALA A 474 -27.71 -19.10 -4.30
C ALA A 474 -26.69 -19.61 -5.34
N GLU A 475 -27.07 -19.71 -6.61
CA GLU A 475 -26.14 -20.11 -7.68
C GLU A 475 -24.98 -19.12 -7.86
N PHE A 476 -25.26 -17.81 -7.79
CA PHE A 476 -24.22 -16.77 -7.86
C PHE A 476 -23.24 -16.86 -6.70
N ILE A 477 -23.73 -17.11 -5.48
CA ILE A 477 -22.89 -17.28 -4.29
C ILE A 477 -22.01 -18.52 -4.45
N VAL A 478 -22.58 -19.65 -4.91
CA VAL A 478 -21.82 -20.89 -5.15
C VAL A 478 -20.72 -20.67 -6.20
N LYS A 479 -21.04 -20.02 -7.31
CA LYS A 479 -20.05 -19.69 -8.35
C LYS A 479 -18.94 -18.78 -7.81
N SER A 480 -19.31 -17.70 -7.12
CA SER A 480 -18.36 -16.76 -6.52
C SER A 480 -17.45 -17.46 -5.52
N GLN A 481 -18.01 -18.37 -4.74
CA GLN A 481 -17.25 -19.25 -3.87
C GLN A 481 -16.28 -20.08 -4.68
N THR A 482 -16.72 -20.84 -5.68
CA THR A 482 -15.88 -21.79 -6.41
C THR A 482 -14.69 -21.08 -7.03
N GLU A 483 -14.91 -19.92 -7.66
CA GLU A 483 -13.84 -19.10 -8.24
C GLU A 483 -12.84 -18.61 -7.18
N ALA A 484 -13.34 -18.09 -6.05
CA ALA A 484 -12.49 -17.63 -4.94
C ALA A 484 -11.67 -18.78 -4.34
N ILE A 485 -12.33 -19.93 -4.18
CA ILE A 485 -11.75 -21.16 -3.70
C ILE A 485 -10.63 -21.60 -4.66
N GLU A 486 -10.91 -21.75 -5.95
CA GLU A 486 -9.92 -22.17 -6.94
C GLU A 486 -8.69 -21.26 -6.95
N LYS A 487 -8.90 -19.93 -6.92
CA LYS A 487 -7.86 -18.91 -7.00
C LYS A 487 -7.04 -18.74 -5.71
N ARG A 488 -7.71 -18.66 -4.54
CA ARG A 488 -7.09 -18.21 -3.27
C ARG A 488 -7.12 -19.26 -2.16
N LYS A 489 -7.71 -20.42 -2.39
CA LYS A 489 -7.90 -21.48 -1.38
C LYS A 489 -8.69 -21.05 -0.14
N LYS A 490 -9.32 -19.88 -0.18
CA LYS A 490 -10.08 -19.22 0.89
C LYS A 490 -11.30 -18.55 0.26
N PHE A 491 -12.41 -18.52 1.00
CA PHE A 491 -13.58 -17.73 0.62
C PHE A 491 -14.04 -16.92 1.83
N THR A 492 -14.05 -15.60 1.67
CA THR A 492 -14.41 -14.62 2.69
C THR A 492 -15.73 -13.95 2.32
N VAL A 493 -16.71 -14.04 3.22
CA VAL A 493 -18.03 -13.46 3.02
C VAL A 493 -18.44 -12.61 4.22
N ALA A 494 -18.99 -11.43 3.96
CA ALA A 494 -19.60 -10.58 4.97
C ALA A 494 -21.12 -10.48 4.76
N LEU A 495 -21.89 -10.59 5.84
CA LEU A 495 -23.35 -10.56 5.83
C LEU A 495 -23.88 -9.34 6.58
N SER A 496 -24.88 -8.66 6.03
CA SER A 496 -25.68 -7.67 6.76
C SER A 496 -26.98 -8.29 7.29
N GLY A 497 -27.66 -7.58 8.19
CA GLY A 497 -28.93 -8.01 8.77
C GLY A 497 -30.17 -7.72 7.92
N GLY A 498 -31.31 -7.54 8.59
CA GLY A 498 -32.58 -7.19 7.96
C GLY A 498 -33.23 -8.36 7.21
N SER A 499 -33.71 -8.15 5.99
CA SER A 499 -34.38 -9.21 5.20
C SER A 499 -33.41 -10.14 4.46
N LEU A 500 -32.11 -9.78 4.39
CA LEU A 500 -31.10 -10.51 3.62
C LEU A 500 -30.95 -11.98 4.09
N PRO A 501 -30.86 -12.32 5.39
CA PRO A 501 -30.65 -13.70 5.82
C PRO A 501 -31.73 -14.67 5.33
N LYS A 502 -32.99 -14.20 5.22
CA LYS A 502 -34.12 -14.99 4.69
C LYS A 502 -33.97 -15.33 3.21
N MET A 503 -33.17 -14.55 2.47
CA MET A 503 -32.90 -14.78 1.05
C MET A 503 -31.78 -15.81 0.82
N LEU A 504 -31.04 -16.18 1.87
CA LEU A 504 -29.97 -17.18 1.80
C LEU A 504 -30.48 -18.62 1.93
N LYS A 505 -31.79 -18.82 2.15
CA LYS A 505 -32.40 -20.15 2.30
C LYS A 505 -32.18 -21.07 1.10
N GLY A 506 -31.95 -20.52 -0.10
CA GLY A 506 -31.63 -21.31 -1.31
C GLY A 506 -30.30 -22.06 -1.22
N LEU A 507 -29.44 -21.74 -0.25
CA LEU A 507 -28.20 -22.46 0.02
C LEU A 507 -28.43 -23.68 0.95
N ILE A 508 -29.54 -23.73 1.68
CA ILE A 508 -29.83 -24.80 2.64
C ILE A 508 -30.08 -26.11 1.89
N GLY A 509 -29.42 -27.20 2.30
CA GLY A 509 -29.60 -28.53 1.71
C GLY A 509 -28.87 -28.77 0.38
N ARG A 510 -28.13 -27.79 -0.13
CA ARG A 510 -27.28 -27.92 -1.32
C ARG A 510 -26.04 -28.80 -1.02
N LYS A 511 -25.89 -29.89 -1.78
CA LYS A 511 -24.80 -30.89 -1.64
C LYS A 511 -23.56 -30.57 -2.48
N ASP A 512 -23.72 -29.71 -3.47
CA ASP A 512 -22.63 -29.17 -4.31
C ASP A 512 -21.76 -28.17 -3.56
N ILE A 513 -22.18 -27.78 -2.35
CA ILE A 513 -21.44 -26.91 -1.46
C ILE A 513 -20.66 -27.77 -0.45
N PRO A 514 -19.31 -27.76 -0.47
CA PRO A 514 -18.50 -28.45 0.52
C PRO A 514 -18.51 -27.63 1.82
N TRP A 515 -19.56 -27.81 2.62
CA TRP A 515 -19.74 -27.14 3.89
C TRP A 515 -18.80 -27.67 4.98
N ASP A 516 -18.59 -29.00 4.98
CA ASP A 516 -17.97 -29.80 6.03
C ASP A 516 -16.64 -30.47 5.61
N GLN A 517 -16.22 -30.35 4.35
CA GLN A 517 -15.05 -31.07 3.83
C GLN A 517 -13.71 -30.50 4.29
N TRP A 518 -13.39 -30.77 5.56
CA TRP A 518 -12.03 -30.98 6.05
C TRP A 518 -11.69 -32.48 5.89
N TYR A 519 -10.73 -32.82 5.02
CA TYR A 519 -10.20 -34.17 4.64
C TYR A 519 -11.00 -34.95 3.54
N VAL A 520 -10.43 -35.63 2.52
CA VAL A 520 -9.50 -36.81 2.49
C VAL A 520 -8.95 -37.14 1.06
N TYR A 521 -7.69 -37.63 1.00
CA TYR A 521 -6.92 -38.57 0.14
C TYR A 521 -6.70 -38.49 -1.40
N ALA A 522 -5.48 -38.93 -1.72
CA ALA A 522 -4.68 -38.84 -2.94
C ALA A 522 -4.78 -40.07 -3.87
N PHE A 523 -4.35 -39.87 -5.11
CA PHE A 523 -3.58 -40.87 -5.86
C PHE A 523 -2.23 -40.25 -6.24
N GLY A 524 -1.11 -40.77 -5.70
CA GLY A 524 0.25 -40.39 -6.07
C GLY A 524 1.11 -39.85 -4.90
N SER A 525 2.22 -40.53 -4.63
CA SER A 525 3.10 -40.50 -3.45
C SER A 525 3.71 -39.15 -2.99
N ARG A 526 3.50 -38.87 -1.68
CA ARG A 526 4.17 -37.94 -0.72
C ARG A 526 3.67 -36.47 -0.57
N PRO A 527 3.70 -35.92 0.67
CA PRO A 527 2.67 -34.98 1.15
C PRO A 527 3.16 -33.53 1.26
N LEU A 528 2.37 -32.57 0.77
CA LEU A 528 2.48 -31.16 1.12
C LEU A 528 1.09 -30.59 1.43
N THR A 529 1.06 -29.81 2.50
CA THR A 529 -0.04 -29.28 3.33
C THR A 529 -1.28 -28.71 2.62
N LYS A 530 -2.45 -28.97 3.24
CA LYS A 530 -3.83 -28.70 2.79
C LYS A 530 -4.52 -27.71 3.72
N TYR A 531 -5.12 -26.62 3.21
CA TYR A 531 -6.08 -25.79 3.97
C TYR A 531 -7.16 -25.20 3.04
N TRP A 532 -8.42 -25.35 3.43
CA TRP A 532 -9.57 -24.62 2.89
C TRP A 532 -10.34 -24.07 4.09
N SER A 533 -10.45 -22.74 4.17
CA SER A 533 -11.18 -22.07 5.25
C SER A 533 -12.18 -21.09 4.65
N ARG A 534 -13.45 -21.25 5.02
CA ARG A 534 -14.53 -20.29 4.72
C ARG A 534 -14.67 -19.43 5.96
N TYR A 535 -14.72 -18.11 5.80
CA TYR A 535 -14.82 -17.20 6.93
C TYR A 535 -16.04 -16.30 6.75
N ILE A 536 -16.94 -16.33 7.72
CA ILE A 536 -18.15 -15.53 7.75
C ILE A 536 -17.93 -14.37 8.71
N TYR A 537 -18.17 -13.17 8.21
CA TYR A 537 -18.13 -11.91 8.94
C TYR A 537 -19.48 -11.21 8.86
N PHE A 538 -19.64 -10.18 9.66
CA PHE A 538 -20.83 -9.32 9.67
C PHE A 538 -20.41 -7.94 9.22
N ALA A 539 -21.09 -7.42 8.20
CA ALA A 539 -20.81 -6.08 7.68
C ALA A 539 -21.17 -5.01 8.72
N ASP A 540 -22.26 -5.25 9.46
CA ASP A 540 -22.66 -4.45 10.61
C ASP A 540 -23.19 -5.34 11.73
N GLU A 541 -23.13 -4.86 12.98
CA GLU A 541 -23.73 -5.54 14.13
C GLU A 541 -24.19 -4.53 15.19
N ARG A 542 -25.29 -4.86 15.86
CA ARG A 542 -25.88 -4.09 16.95
C ARG A 542 -25.18 -4.50 18.24
N LEU A 543 -24.87 -3.55 19.12
CA LEU A 543 -24.18 -3.83 20.37
C LEU A 543 -25.13 -4.38 21.43
N VAL A 544 -25.59 -5.60 21.18
CA VAL A 544 -26.47 -6.41 22.03
C VAL A 544 -25.88 -7.82 22.14
N SER A 545 -26.35 -8.62 23.09
CA SER A 545 -25.95 -10.03 23.18
C SER A 545 -26.31 -10.78 21.89
N LEU A 546 -25.52 -11.78 21.51
CA LEU A 546 -25.70 -12.54 20.26
C LEU A 546 -27.06 -13.27 20.15
N ASP A 547 -27.71 -13.56 21.28
CA ASP A 547 -29.04 -14.19 21.33
C ASP A 547 -30.19 -13.16 21.39
N HIS A 548 -29.88 -11.86 21.36
CA HIS A 548 -30.88 -10.79 21.35
C HIS A 548 -31.60 -10.71 20.00
N GLU A 549 -32.88 -10.32 20.01
CA GLU A 549 -33.70 -10.24 18.79
C GLU A 549 -33.17 -9.25 17.74
N ASP A 550 -32.49 -8.20 18.21
CA ASP A 550 -31.84 -7.19 17.37
C ASP A 550 -30.46 -7.60 16.84
N SER A 551 -29.88 -8.73 17.25
CA SER A 551 -28.57 -9.15 16.75
C SER A 551 -28.65 -9.60 15.29
N ASN A 552 -27.79 -9.05 14.43
CA ASN A 552 -27.62 -9.50 13.06
C ASN A 552 -27.09 -10.94 13.02
N TYR A 553 -26.14 -11.30 13.88
CA TYR A 553 -25.71 -12.69 14.09
C TYR A 553 -26.87 -13.57 14.54
N GLY A 554 -27.64 -13.16 15.55
CA GLY A 554 -28.78 -13.93 16.06
C GLY A 554 -29.80 -14.22 14.95
N LEU A 555 -30.10 -13.22 14.12
CA LEU A 555 -30.97 -13.37 12.96
C LEU A 555 -30.37 -14.30 11.89
N CYS A 556 -29.09 -14.11 11.53
CA CYS A 556 -28.39 -14.98 10.59
C CYS A 556 -28.31 -16.43 11.09
N LYS A 557 -28.10 -16.63 12.39
CA LYS A 557 -28.07 -17.94 13.04
C LYS A 557 -29.41 -18.63 12.89
N LYS A 558 -30.49 -17.93 13.25
CA LYS A 558 -31.87 -18.45 13.16
C LYS A 558 -32.30 -18.77 11.74
N GLU A 559 -32.03 -17.91 10.78
CA GLU A 559 -32.58 -18.04 9.41
C GLU A 559 -31.68 -18.89 8.50
N PHE A 560 -30.36 -18.94 8.75
CA PHE A 560 -29.39 -19.55 7.82
C PHE A 560 -28.33 -20.41 8.51
N LEU A 561 -27.51 -19.87 9.42
CA LEU A 561 -26.29 -20.53 9.90
C LEU A 561 -26.56 -21.82 10.68
N SER A 562 -27.70 -21.95 11.39
CA SER A 562 -28.07 -23.18 12.08
C SER A 562 -28.52 -24.31 11.15
N HIS A 563 -28.75 -24.01 9.87
CA HIS A 563 -29.25 -24.95 8.87
C HIS A 563 -28.18 -25.46 7.90
N VAL A 564 -26.93 -24.99 8.06
CA VAL A 564 -25.79 -25.37 7.22
C VAL A 564 -24.61 -25.81 8.11
N PRO A 565 -23.85 -26.85 7.72
CA PRO A 565 -22.80 -27.39 8.59
C PRO A 565 -21.49 -26.59 8.47
N ILE A 566 -21.53 -25.32 8.89
CA ILE A 566 -20.36 -24.43 8.95
C ILE A 566 -19.74 -24.52 10.36
N PRO A 567 -18.43 -24.78 10.49
CA PRO A 567 -17.76 -24.80 11.79
C PRO A 567 -17.89 -23.46 12.53
N GLU A 568 -18.23 -23.46 13.82
CA GLU A 568 -18.42 -22.22 14.59
C GLU A 568 -17.18 -21.31 14.62
N LYS A 569 -15.98 -21.89 14.66
CA LYS A 569 -14.71 -21.16 14.62
C LYS A 569 -14.50 -20.32 13.35
N ASN A 570 -15.26 -20.59 12.29
CA ASN A 570 -15.21 -19.88 11.03
C ASN A 570 -16.21 -18.71 10.97
N ILE A 571 -16.99 -18.49 12.04
CA ILE A 571 -18.00 -17.45 12.14
C ILE A 571 -17.48 -16.40 13.13
N HIS A 572 -17.14 -15.22 12.61
CA HIS A 572 -16.52 -14.15 13.38
C HIS A 572 -17.55 -13.10 13.79
N THR A 573 -17.75 -12.96 15.09
CA THR A 573 -18.74 -12.05 15.70
C THR A 573 -18.06 -11.02 16.58
N ILE A 574 -18.82 -10.02 17.05
CA ILE A 574 -18.35 -9.04 18.03
C ILE A 574 -18.07 -9.69 19.39
N ASN A 575 -17.15 -9.09 20.16
CA ASN A 575 -16.94 -9.49 21.55
C ASN A 575 -18.07 -8.94 22.44
N THR A 576 -18.93 -9.82 22.93
CA THR A 576 -20.06 -9.44 23.80
C THR A 576 -19.68 -9.09 25.24
N SER A 577 -18.40 -9.24 25.62
CA SER A 577 -17.93 -8.89 26.97
C SER A 577 -17.68 -7.40 27.16
N ILE A 578 -17.71 -6.61 26.09
CA ILE A 578 -17.34 -5.18 26.05
C ILE A 578 -18.39 -4.32 25.33
N LEU A 579 -19.67 -4.74 25.36
CA LEU A 579 -20.76 -4.05 24.64
C LEU A 579 -21.03 -2.62 25.13
N ASP A 580 -20.50 -2.25 26.29
CA ASP A 580 -20.58 -0.92 26.88
C ASP A 580 -19.66 0.12 26.20
N ASP A 581 -18.71 -0.30 25.35
CA ASP A 581 -17.82 0.58 24.59
C ASP A 581 -17.82 0.21 23.10
N ALA A 582 -18.49 1.04 22.29
CA ALA A 582 -18.61 0.79 20.85
C ALA A 582 -17.27 0.89 20.13
N GLU A 583 -16.40 1.80 20.58
CA GLU A 583 -15.08 2.03 20.02
C GLU A 583 -14.19 0.80 20.24
N GLU A 584 -14.16 0.27 21.48
CA GLU A 584 -13.38 -0.94 21.79
C GLU A 584 -13.94 -2.18 21.07
N VAL A 585 -15.27 -2.29 20.90
CA VAL A 585 -15.87 -3.37 20.08
C VAL A 585 -15.44 -3.27 18.62
N ALA A 586 -15.47 -2.06 18.05
CA ALA A 586 -15.02 -1.81 16.68
C ALA A 586 -13.55 -2.19 16.51
N ASP A 587 -12.69 -1.76 17.43
CA ASP A 587 -11.26 -2.06 17.43
C ASP A 587 -10.96 -3.56 17.59
N GLN A 588 -11.70 -4.27 18.43
CA GLN A 588 -11.55 -5.72 18.56
C GLN A 588 -12.03 -6.48 17.32
N TYR A 589 -13.14 -6.04 16.71
CA TYR A 589 -13.61 -6.63 15.46
C TYR A 589 -12.63 -6.34 14.30
N GLU A 590 -12.07 -5.13 14.26
CA GLU A 590 -11.02 -4.76 13.32
C GLU A 590 -9.76 -5.61 13.52
N LYS A 591 -9.34 -5.89 14.77
CA LYS A 591 -8.23 -6.82 15.06
C LYS A 591 -8.49 -8.23 14.52
N ILE A 592 -9.72 -8.75 14.60
CA ILE A 592 -10.09 -10.04 13.98
C ILE A 592 -9.88 -9.98 12.46
N LEU A 593 -10.32 -8.91 11.81
CA LEU A 593 -10.11 -8.71 10.38
C LEU A 593 -8.62 -8.56 10.04
N ILE A 594 -7.84 -7.81 10.83
CA ILE A 594 -6.40 -7.65 10.64
C ILE A 594 -5.69 -9.01 10.75
N GLN A 595 -6.01 -9.83 11.74
CA GLN A 595 -5.41 -11.16 11.87
C GLN A 595 -5.68 -12.03 10.63
N GLU A 596 -6.87 -11.90 10.03
CA GLU A 596 -7.31 -12.74 8.91
C GLU A 596 -6.93 -12.22 7.52
N PHE A 597 -6.81 -10.90 7.36
CA PHE A 597 -6.53 -10.22 6.09
C PHE A 597 -5.14 -9.57 6.04
N ALA A 598 -4.62 -9.05 7.16
CA ALA A 598 -3.33 -8.35 7.20
C ALA A 598 -2.12 -9.28 7.33
N GLN A 599 -2.32 -10.58 7.62
CA GLN A 599 -1.23 -11.56 7.57
C GLN A 599 -0.76 -11.89 6.14
N LYS A 600 -1.50 -11.49 5.09
CA LYS A 600 -1.28 -12.03 3.74
C LYS A 600 -1.29 -11.06 2.56
N ASP A 601 -1.74 -9.81 2.70
CA ASP A 601 -1.72 -8.85 1.57
C ASP A 601 -1.40 -7.42 2.02
N SER A 602 -0.58 -6.72 1.22
CA SER A 602 -0.22 -5.30 1.31
C SER A 602 -1.39 -4.32 1.02
N ALA A 603 -2.64 -4.78 1.15
CA ALA A 603 -3.83 -3.99 0.92
C ALA A 603 -4.14 -3.06 2.12
N ARG A 604 -4.41 -1.78 1.83
CA ARG A 604 -4.80 -0.77 2.85
C ARG A 604 -6.12 -1.13 3.55
N PHE A 605 -6.98 -1.90 2.88
CA PHE A 605 -8.30 -2.34 3.33
C PHE A 605 -8.51 -3.83 2.97
N PRO A 606 -9.31 -4.58 3.74
CA PRO A 606 -9.55 -5.99 3.50
C PRO A 606 -10.36 -6.19 2.21
N VAL A 607 -9.93 -7.14 1.37
CA VAL A 607 -10.59 -7.47 0.10
C VAL A 607 -11.44 -8.71 0.29
N PHE A 608 -12.72 -8.51 0.60
CA PHE A 608 -13.70 -9.61 0.68
C PHE A 608 -14.00 -10.19 -0.71
N ASP A 609 -14.17 -11.51 -0.80
CA ASP A 609 -14.65 -12.16 -2.03
C ASP A 609 -16.10 -11.75 -2.34
N LEU A 610 -16.90 -11.62 -1.30
CA LEU A 610 -18.32 -11.30 -1.38
C LEU A 610 -18.80 -10.54 -0.13
N ILE A 611 -19.48 -9.41 -0.32
CA ILE A 611 -20.23 -8.72 0.73
C ILE A 611 -21.70 -8.71 0.31
N LEU A 612 -22.56 -9.28 1.14
CA LEU A 612 -24.01 -9.33 0.94
C LEU A 612 -24.68 -8.25 1.80
N LEU A 613 -25.39 -7.35 1.13
CA LEU A 613 -25.96 -6.13 1.70
C LEU A 613 -27.48 -6.08 1.50
N GLY A 614 -28.17 -5.49 2.48
CA GLY A 614 -29.56 -5.11 2.37
C GLY A 614 -29.73 -3.62 2.06
N MET A 615 -30.89 -3.24 1.55
CA MET A 615 -31.26 -1.83 1.36
C MET A 615 -32.39 -1.44 2.33
N GLY A 616 -32.14 -0.43 3.15
CA GLY A 616 -33.13 0.19 4.02
C GLY A 616 -34.18 1.01 3.28
N PRO A 617 -35.34 1.30 3.92
CA PRO A 617 -36.40 2.12 3.32
C PRO A 617 -36.00 3.60 3.07
N ASP A 618 -34.93 4.04 3.69
CA ASP A 618 -34.28 5.36 3.62
C ASP A 618 -32.98 5.32 2.80
N GLY A 619 -32.64 4.20 2.16
CA GLY A 619 -31.42 4.06 1.36
C GLY A 619 -30.15 3.82 2.18
N HIS A 620 -30.27 3.58 3.49
CA HIS A 620 -29.16 3.11 4.32
C HIS A 620 -28.79 1.66 3.96
N THR A 621 -27.52 1.29 4.19
CA THR A 621 -27.02 -0.08 4.09
C THR A 621 -26.01 -0.32 5.18
N CYS A 622 -25.95 -1.52 5.76
CA CYS A 622 -24.90 -1.88 6.70
C CYS A 622 -24.75 -0.81 7.81
N SER A 623 -25.84 -0.35 8.42
CA SER A 623 -25.79 0.73 9.42
C SER A 623 -25.12 2.07 8.99
N LEU A 624 -24.89 2.32 7.70
CA LEU A 624 -24.52 3.63 7.13
C LEU A 624 -25.78 4.40 6.72
N PHE A 625 -26.11 5.46 7.46
CA PHE A 625 -27.37 6.21 7.32
C PHE A 625 -27.21 7.51 6.52
N PRO A 626 -28.23 7.94 5.73
CA PRO A 626 -28.20 9.21 5.03
C PRO A 626 -27.95 10.39 5.98
N GLY A 627 -27.03 11.28 5.61
CA GLY A 627 -26.71 12.48 6.40
C GLY A 627 -25.86 12.26 7.65
N HIS A 628 -25.48 11.02 7.96
CA HIS A 628 -24.65 10.70 9.12
C HIS A 628 -23.16 11.02 8.85
N GLU A 629 -22.41 11.45 9.88
CA GLU A 629 -20.99 11.83 9.75
C GLU A 629 -20.09 10.69 9.26
N LEU A 630 -20.39 9.45 9.68
CA LEU A 630 -19.74 8.21 9.23
C LEU A 630 -19.71 8.01 7.72
N LEU A 631 -20.59 8.68 6.96
CA LEU A 631 -20.49 8.63 5.51
C LEU A 631 -19.20 9.29 4.98
N SER A 632 -18.54 10.13 5.76
CA SER A 632 -17.27 10.77 5.43
C SER A 632 -16.05 9.99 5.93
N GLU A 633 -16.23 8.87 6.62
CA GLU A 633 -15.14 8.02 7.11
C GLU A 633 -14.36 7.39 5.94
N GLY A 634 -13.05 7.63 5.91
CA GLY A 634 -12.17 7.30 4.79
C GLY A 634 -10.98 6.41 5.15
N ASP A 635 -10.77 6.11 6.43
CA ASP A 635 -9.57 5.47 6.95
C ASP A 635 -9.83 4.18 7.74
N ARG A 636 -10.84 4.15 8.61
CA ARG A 636 -11.13 2.98 9.46
C ARG A 636 -11.67 1.82 8.63
N TRP A 637 -11.44 0.57 9.04
CA TRP A 637 -12.12 -0.58 8.44
C TRP A 637 -13.48 -0.75 9.10
N ILE A 638 -13.49 -0.65 10.42
CA ILE A 638 -14.69 -0.73 11.25
C ILE A 638 -14.88 0.59 11.99
N ALA A 639 -16.09 1.14 11.91
CA ALA A 639 -16.46 2.33 12.65
C ALA A 639 -17.56 2.00 13.68
N PRO A 640 -17.47 2.54 14.90
CA PRO A 640 -18.55 2.52 15.87
C PRO A 640 -19.61 3.55 15.50
N ILE A 641 -20.83 3.29 15.97
CA ILE A 641 -21.96 4.19 15.89
C ILE A 641 -22.56 4.24 17.29
N GLU A 642 -22.62 5.42 17.89
CA GLU A 642 -23.22 5.62 19.22
C GLU A 642 -24.65 6.18 19.11
N ASP A 643 -24.97 6.83 17.99
CA ASP A 643 -26.11 7.69 17.76
C ASP A 643 -26.95 7.27 16.54
N SER A 644 -27.02 5.95 16.27
CA SER A 644 -27.78 5.46 15.12
C SER A 644 -29.23 5.98 15.15
N PRO A 645 -29.75 6.51 14.03
CA PRO A 645 -31.13 7.01 13.93
C PRO A 645 -32.18 5.90 14.04
N LYS A 646 -31.77 4.62 14.15
CA LYS A 646 -32.64 3.47 14.34
C LYS A 646 -32.22 2.68 15.58
N PRO A 647 -33.18 2.20 16.39
CA PRO A 647 -32.85 1.37 17.55
C PRO A 647 -32.31 -0.01 17.11
N PRO A 648 -31.40 -0.62 17.88
CA PRO A 648 -30.61 -0.01 18.96
C PRO A 648 -29.62 1.05 18.43
N PRO A 649 -29.37 2.14 19.18
CA PRO A 649 -28.54 3.27 18.72
C PRO A 649 -27.06 2.90 18.57
N ARG A 650 -26.59 1.92 19.36
CA ARG A 650 -25.18 1.54 19.42
C ARG A 650 -24.86 0.34 18.53
N ARG A 651 -23.90 0.51 17.61
CA ARG A 651 -23.57 -0.45 16.55
C ARG A 651 -22.10 -0.37 16.17
N ILE A 652 -21.63 -1.36 15.40
CA ILE A 652 -20.44 -1.24 14.57
C ILE A 652 -20.80 -1.46 13.10
N THR A 653 -19.98 -0.91 12.20
CA THR A 653 -20.19 -1.02 10.76
C THR A 653 -18.89 -1.08 9.97
N PHE A 654 -18.92 -1.78 8.83
CA PHE A 654 -17.98 -1.59 7.75
C PHE A 654 -18.10 -0.17 7.20
N THR A 655 -16.96 0.43 6.90
CA THR A 655 -16.89 1.75 6.28
C THR A 655 -16.92 1.63 4.74
N PHE A 656 -17.16 2.74 4.04
CA PHE A 656 -17.06 2.75 2.57
C PHE A 656 -15.72 2.26 2.04
N PRO A 657 -14.56 2.59 2.65
CA PRO A 657 -13.30 1.99 2.27
C PRO A 657 -13.31 0.46 2.19
N VAL A 658 -13.90 -0.24 3.16
CA VAL A 658 -14.01 -1.71 3.11
C VAL A 658 -14.96 -2.15 2.00
N LEU A 659 -16.16 -1.56 1.95
CA LEU A 659 -17.18 -1.90 0.95
C LEU A 659 -16.67 -1.67 -0.48
N ASN A 660 -15.87 -0.63 -0.70
CA ASN A 660 -15.37 -0.25 -2.02
C ASN A 660 -14.06 -0.93 -2.42
N HIS A 661 -13.48 -1.78 -1.55
CA HIS A 661 -12.34 -2.64 -1.88
C HIS A 661 -12.75 -4.12 -2.03
N ALA A 662 -14.01 -4.47 -1.79
CA ALA A 662 -14.49 -5.83 -2.01
C ALA A 662 -14.45 -6.24 -3.48
N SER A 663 -14.22 -7.53 -3.74
CA SER A 663 -14.30 -8.10 -5.08
C SER A 663 -15.73 -8.04 -5.62
N ARG A 664 -16.72 -8.32 -4.76
CA ARG A 664 -18.15 -8.29 -5.12
C ARG A 664 -18.96 -7.72 -3.96
N CYS A 665 -19.74 -6.68 -4.24
CA CYS A 665 -20.80 -6.21 -3.35
C CYS A 665 -22.15 -6.55 -3.97
N VAL A 666 -23.01 -7.26 -3.24
CA VAL A 666 -24.31 -7.70 -3.72
C VAL A 666 -25.40 -7.13 -2.85
N PHE A 667 -26.23 -6.27 -3.42
CA PHE A 667 -27.46 -5.80 -2.79
C PHE A 667 -28.61 -6.74 -3.10
N VAL A 668 -29.40 -7.08 -2.08
CA VAL A 668 -30.61 -7.89 -2.23
C VAL A 668 -31.83 -7.09 -1.76
N ALA A 669 -32.80 -6.91 -2.64
CA ALA A 669 -34.05 -6.21 -2.34
C ALA A 669 -35.25 -6.90 -2.99
N SER A 670 -36.27 -7.23 -2.21
CA SER A 670 -37.45 -7.96 -2.68
C SER A 670 -38.73 -7.30 -2.13
N GLY A 671 -39.78 -7.28 -2.96
CA GLY A 671 -41.10 -6.77 -2.62
C GLY A 671 -41.33 -5.29 -2.95
N GLU A 672 -42.62 -4.93 -3.07
CA GLU A 672 -43.07 -3.61 -3.54
C GLU A 672 -42.63 -2.44 -2.64
N GLY A 673 -42.45 -2.69 -1.34
CA GLY A 673 -41.99 -1.68 -0.38
C GLY A 673 -40.58 -1.13 -0.65
N LYS A 674 -39.86 -1.68 -1.64
CA LYS A 674 -38.54 -1.22 -2.06
C LYS A 674 -38.54 -0.38 -3.34
N GLN A 675 -39.66 -0.28 -4.05
CA GLN A 675 -39.74 0.35 -5.39
C GLN A 675 -39.21 1.78 -5.44
N GLU A 676 -39.74 2.66 -4.58
CA GLU A 676 -39.35 4.08 -4.56
C GLU A 676 -37.87 4.27 -4.24
N MET A 677 -37.39 3.56 -3.21
CA MET A 677 -36.02 3.70 -2.76
C MET A 677 -35.02 3.08 -3.73
N LEU A 678 -35.37 1.96 -4.36
CA LEU A 678 -34.52 1.32 -5.37
C LEU A 678 -34.38 2.22 -6.61
N LYS A 679 -35.48 2.87 -7.01
CA LYS A 679 -35.49 3.90 -8.06
C LYS A 679 -34.53 5.04 -7.69
N ASP A 680 -34.66 5.60 -6.50
CA ASP A 680 -33.81 6.69 -6.04
C ASP A 680 -32.32 6.33 -5.98
N VAL A 681 -31.98 5.08 -5.63
CA VAL A 681 -30.59 4.63 -5.55
C VAL A 681 -29.96 4.40 -6.92
N LEU A 682 -30.71 3.86 -7.88
CA LEU A 682 -30.18 3.45 -9.19
C LEU A 682 -30.37 4.52 -10.29
N ASP A 683 -31.52 5.18 -10.33
CA ASP A 683 -31.86 6.17 -11.35
C ASP A 683 -31.41 7.58 -10.96
N HIS A 684 -31.31 7.86 -9.65
CA HIS A 684 -30.93 9.17 -9.09
C HIS A 684 -29.70 9.10 -8.16
N PRO A 685 -28.57 8.52 -8.61
CA PRO A 685 -27.40 8.31 -7.76
C PRO A 685 -26.79 9.61 -7.20
N GLU A 686 -27.04 10.75 -7.83
CA GLU A 686 -26.63 12.10 -7.40
C GLU A 686 -27.23 12.52 -6.04
N LYS A 687 -28.31 11.86 -5.59
CA LYS A 687 -28.85 12.04 -4.24
C LYS A 687 -27.88 11.62 -3.14
N GLY A 688 -26.81 10.87 -3.48
CA GLY A 688 -25.73 10.53 -2.56
C GLY A 688 -26.15 9.59 -1.41
N LEU A 689 -27.21 8.81 -1.62
CA LEU A 689 -27.69 7.84 -0.63
C LEU A 689 -26.62 6.77 -0.34
N PRO A 690 -26.54 6.23 0.90
CA PRO A 690 -25.51 5.26 1.26
C PRO A 690 -25.39 4.07 0.30
N CYS A 691 -26.52 3.49 -0.14
CA CYS A 691 -26.51 2.41 -1.13
C CYS A 691 -25.90 2.81 -2.49
N SER A 692 -26.11 4.04 -2.97
CA SER A 692 -25.59 4.49 -4.27
C SER A 692 -24.10 4.83 -4.24
N ARG A 693 -23.54 4.98 -3.03
CA ARG A 693 -22.13 5.26 -2.75
C ARG A 693 -21.26 4.00 -2.61
N VAL A 694 -21.87 2.82 -2.46
CA VAL A 694 -21.15 1.54 -2.54
C VAL A 694 -20.79 1.27 -4.00
N ARG A 695 -19.54 1.54 -4.33
CA ARG A 695 -18.96 1.50 -5.66
C ARG A 695 -17.55 0.88 -5.57
N PRO A 696 -17.46 -0.46 -5.54
CA PRO A 696 -16.18 -1.15 -5.57
C PRO A 696 -15.27 -0.66 -6.69
N ILE A 697 -14.01 -0.43 -6.36
CA ILE A 697 -12.98 0.01 -7.30
C ILE A 697 -12.59 -1.19 -8.16
N SER A 698 -12.40 -0.98 -9.46
CA SER A 698 -11.99 -2.02 -10.41
C SER A 698 -10.78 -2.83 -9.87
N PRO A 699 -10.82 -4.18 -9.88
CA PRO A 699 -11.77 -5.05 -10.60
C PRO A 699 -13.08 -5.35 -9.85
N GLY A 700 -13.34 -4.71 -8.70
CA GLY A 700 -14.56 -4.89 -7.93
C GLY A 700 -15.83 -4.48 -8.68
N GLN A 701 -16.94 -5.15 -8.39
CA GLN A 701 -18.24 -4.92 -9.03
C GLN A 701 -19.38 -4.92 -8.00
N VAL A 702 -20.37 -4.04 -8.21
CA VAL A 702 -21.63 -4.06 -7.46
C VAL A 702 -22.74 -4.71 -8.30
N TYR A 703 -23.50 -5.61 -7.67
CA TYR A 703 -24.63 -6.32 -8.26
C TYR A 703 -25.88 -6.07 -7.42
N TRP A 704 -27.03 -5.96 -8.09
CA TRP A 704 -28.34 -5.85 -7.48
C TRP A 704 -29.17 -7.07 -7.87
N PHE A 705 -29.59 -7.86 -6.90
CA PHE A 705 -30.50 -8.98 -7.07
C PHE A 705 -31.87 -8.56 -6.52
N VAL A 706 -32.82 -8.34 -7.43
CA VAL A 706 -34.15 -7.83 -7.08
C VAL A 706 -35.25 -8.61 -7.77
N ASP A 707 -36.46 -8.61 -7.19
CA ASP A 707 -37.62 -9.16 -7.88
C ASP A 707 -38.32 -8.07 -8.71
N ASP A 708 -39.15 -8.48 -9.66
CA ASP A 708 -39.92 -7.56 -10.51
C ASP A 708 -40.83 -6.65 -9.69
N ALA A 709 -41.28 -7.12 -8.52
CA ALA A 709 -42.04 -6.31 -7.56
C ALA A 709 -41.21 -5.15 -7.01
N ALA A 710 -39.94 -5.36 -6.65
CA ALA A 710 -39.05 -4.31 -6.17
C ALA A 710 -38.56 -3.38 -7.31
N SER A 711 -38.36 -3.91 -8.53
CA SER A 711 -37.80 -3.16 -9.66
C SER A 711 -38.83 -2.51 -10.59
N ALA A 712 -40.12 -2.57 -10.25
CA ALA A 712 -41.22 -2.14 -11.12
C ALA A 712 -41.13 -0.66 -11.56
N ARG A 713 -40.54 0.20 -10.73
CA ARG A 713 -40.41 1.66 -10.98
C ARG A 713 -39.01 2.10 -11.41
N VAL A 714 -38.08 1.16 -11.56
CA VAL A 714 -36.67 1.43 -11.90
C VAL A 714 -36.50 1.51 -13.40
N GLU A 715 -35.92 2.60 -13.88
CA GLU A 715 -35.61 2.84 -15.30
C GLU A 715 -34.20 2.32 -15.68
N TYR A 716 -33.32 2.14 -14.70
CA TYR A 716 -31.98 1.59 -14.88
C TYR A 716 -31.98 0.25 -15.64
N THR A 717 -31.03 0.11 -16.58
CA THR A 717 -30.96 -1.04 -17.48
C THR A 717 -30.83 -2.37 -16.73
N LYS A 718 -31.81 -3.25 -16.91
CA LYS A 718 -31.82 -4.61 -16.38
C LYS A 718 -30.94 -5.52 -17.25
N THR A 719 -30.07 -6.28 -16.61
CA THR A 719 -29.19 -7.26 -17.26
C THR A 719 -29.80 -8.64 -17.13
N SER A 720 -29.71 -9.47 -18.18
CA SER A 720 -30.11 -10.88 -18.07
C SER A 720 -29.13 -11.65 -17.20
N PHE A 721 -29.62 -12.32 -16.15
CA PHE A 721 -28.77 -13.17 -15.32
C PHE A 721 -28.27 -14.39 -16.12
N LYS A 722 -26.95 -14.49 -16.25
CA LYS A 722 -26.25 -15.65 -16.83
C LYS A 722 -25.00 -15.89 -15.99
N LEU A 723 -24.83 -17.13 -15.54
CA LEU A 723 -23.69 -17.56 -14.74
C LEU A 723 -22.45 -17.75 -15.61
#